data_AF-A0AA36JKK7-F1
#
_entry.id   AF-A0AA36JKK7-F1
#
_cell.length_a   1.000
_cell.length_b   1.000
_cell.length_c   1.000
_cell.angle_alpha   90.00
_cell.angle_beta   90.00
_cell.angle_gamma   90.00
#
_symmetry.space_group_name_H-M   'P 1'
#
loop_
_entity.id
_entity.type
_entity.pdbx_description
1 polymer ?
#
loop_
_entity_poly.entity_id
_entity_poly.type
_entity_poly.pdbx_seq_one_letter_code
_entity_poly.pdbx_strand_id
1 'polypeptide(L)'
;MAGVLGSWLHGAPRGEWHPHAWKLDQVNGTRCRFPRTRKGRQIYDPCGAAPNNNLHRVLGFFTGFFNLTLDIQTLSFRLSSAAEVLVFRPAWLGLGCAGPEDVHDSEFLGGYPVRLVQQGRYLHHWLIVNATCGTKTASIELRVWPRCVEVHSIGDEPGFWATFLEDSWGRTTQPSAGYAGLSFCCSGSRCHFAKLSIPSDCCPLGESQCGWGPSAVCSAPLNLTMQMQPPPAVRNIDIPGLRPVWGDGHAWRVLLESGTDAFQNDAFEVVMENPLDEAVDYRIVFHYAAPKKITGVAAVLRLNQRPSGQHLQLSKNWHTNDCFWGRIRYDGTWFSAIAELRLPAGAHIQAELVVAYQFFGELHTVSHAQLSLIGWAGSNGLWEEVGLGAEGESITYEPNLQQRRAMVLDTRPFLVCAMDIPDCACHKETNASGAFAEMRCQMTQAEGCRGDVNVTGWTENSGGSDFLVAINEEGSYQYLTNVTARHTSNGPLLTNASYLGVTADGAVLVERTVSTWATNDLARHLHSFTYQVLRNVSYARLALYVLGADWYNFVADPGFAHGDAHGLKGTAMNLSSQLERFEYSKLHQKVPCGDLPCWFALLDPSQARHVHRGLVLRRFEARQGGGWSGNLSSDQISEAVFSLLGADNYGERTLGLELGLADMQLQAGDVISGDVELLLYPKSAQVHYGHNLHLGGPPWQLVAEARDPKVVMAEGHLQRLYFPRVAVNAAGYADFSLDFDYPGVLPVTIAGVKGLQGCLCGESGEELGGLQEGAFQVDFVPEEGYAYTYSRWTVELNRFDGDGVALLDDC
;
A
#
# COMPACT_ATOMS: atom_id res chain seq x y z
N MET A 1 -7.95 12.22 14.72
CA MET A 1 -7.22 11.66 13.55
C MET A 1 -5.86 11.19 14.04
N ALA A 2 -5.54 9.92 13.79
CA ALA A 2 -4.21 9.37 14.07
C ALA A 2 -3.37 9.45 12.80
N GLY A 3 -2.22 10.09 12.85
CA GLY A 3 -1.34 10.27 11.69
C GLY A 3 0.10 10.11 12.12
N VAL A 4 0.83 9.16 11.55
CA VAL A 4 2.19 8.89 11.99
C VAL A 4 3.16 9.90 11.37
N LEU A 5 3.81 10.72 12.21
CA LEU A 5 4.97 11.50 11.80
C LEU A 5 6.23 10.67 12.03
N GLY A 6 6.55 9.75 11.12
CA GLY A 6 7.84 9.07 11.15
C GLY A 6 8.95 10.01 10.64
N SER A 7 9.72 10.62 11.53
CA SER A 7 11.06 11.09 11.20
C SER A 7 12.02 9.90 11.11
N TRP A 8 12.94 9.95 10.17
CA TRP A 8 13.59 8.77 9.59
C TRP A 8 14.76 8.18 10.37
N LEU A 9 14.91 6.86 10.20
CA LEU A 9 16.20 6.20 9.99
C LEU A 9 16.64 6.45 8.54
N HIS A 10 17.52 7.42 8.30
CA HIS A 10 18.22 7.46 7.02
C HIS A 10 19.33 6.40 7.05
N GLY A 11 19.12 5.28 6.33
CA GLY A 11 20.23 4.68 5.60
C GLY A 11 20.46 5.53 4.34
N ALA A 12 21.70 5.67 3.87
CA ALA A 12 21.95 6.42 2.64
C ALA A 12 21.19 5.77 1.46
N PRO A 13 20.31 6.49 0.75
CA PRO A 13 19.79 6.01 -0.52
C PRO A 13 20.93 6.15 -1.53
N ARG A 14 21.87 5.19 -1.57
CA ARG A 14 22.82 5.10 -2.68
C ARG A 14 22.07 4.54 -3.89
N GLY A 15 21.25 5.38 -4.51
CA GLY A 15 20.54 5.11 -5.76
C GLY A 15 21.46 4.68 -6.91
N GLU A 16 22.78 4.88 -6.79
CA GLU A 16 23.73 4.55 -7.84
C GLU A 16 24.49 3.21 -7.64
N TRP A 17 24.40 2.56 -6.47
CA TRP A 17 25.22 1.37 -6.15
C TRP A 17 24.47 0.24 -5.44
N HIS A 18 23.23 -0.01 -5.85
CA HIS A 18 22.59 -1.31 -5.59
C HIS A 18 22.51 -2.13 -6.89
N PRO A 19 23.63 -2.69 -7.43
CA PRO A 19 23.55 -3.55 -8.62
C PRO A 19 22.65 -4.79 -8.40
N HIS A 20 22.30 -5.08 -7.15
CA HIS A 20 21.31 -6.04 -6.76
C HIS A 20 20.65 -5.53 -5.46
N ALA A 21 19.34 -5.65 -5.32
CA ALA A 21 18.81 -6.18 -4.08
C ALA A 21 19.60 -7.48 -3.85
N TRP A 22 20.63 -7.41 -3.00
CA TRP A 22 21.82 -8.27 -3.02
C TRP A 22 21.51 -9.69 -3.48
N LYS A 23 21.96 -10.09 -4.69
CA LYS A 23 22.02 -11.52 -5.03
C LYS A 23 23.05 -12.13 -4.08
N LEU A 24 22.56 -12.59 -2.95
CA LEU A 24 23.29 -13.52 -2.09
C LEU A 24 23.32 -14.84 -2.86
N ASP A 25 24.28 -14.97 -3.77
CA ASP A 25 24.47 -16.24 -4.46
C ASP A 25 24.83 -17.31 -3.41
N GLN A 26 24.12 -18.43 -3.45
CA GLN A 26 24.56 -19.63 -2.74
C GLN A 26 25.84 -20.12 -3.39
N VAL A 27 26.99 -19.74 -2.85
CA VAL A 27 28.26 -20.31 -3.29
C VAL A 27 28.38 -21.69 -2.64
N ASN A 28 28.31 -22.75 -3.45
CA ASN A 28 28.47 -24.15 -3.04
C ASN A 28 27.48 -24.62 -1.96
N GLY A 29 26.20 -24.23 -2.08
CA GLY A 29 25.09 -24.80 -1.29
C GLY A 29 25.17 -24.61 0.23
N THR A 30 26.10 -23.80 0.74
CA THR A 30 26.31 -23.66 2.20
C THR A 30 26.73 -22.28 2.68
N ARG A 31 27.14 -21.34 1.80
CA ARG A 31 27.50 -19.97 2.23
C ARG A 31 27.04 -18.92 1.23
N CYS A 32 26.12 -18.08 1.69
CA CYS A 32 25.77 -16.82 1.03
C CYS A 32 26.92 -15.82 1.23
N ARG A 33 27.42 -15.24 0.14
CA ARG A 33 28.50 -14.23 0.18
C ARG A 33 28.09 -13.00 -0.63
N PHE A 34 28.45 -11.83 -0.10
CA PHE A 34 28.48 -10.62 -0.91
C PHE A 34 29.56 -10.75 -2.00
N PRO A 35 29.30 -10.30 -3.25
CA PRO A 35 30.31 -10.33 -4.31
C PRO A 35 31.53 -9.48 -3.93
N ARG A 36 32.73 -10.08 -4.06
CA ARG A 36 34.00 -9.54 -3.54
C ARG A 36 34.59 -8.36 -4.32
N THR A 37 33.98 -7.87 -5.40
CA THR A 37 34.65 -6.90 -6.29
C THR A 37 33.86 -5.60 -6.45
N ARG A 38 34.28 -4.55 -5.71
CA ARG A 38 34.09 -3.15 -6.13
C ARG A 38 35.04 -2.87 -7.29
N LYS A 39 34.59 -3.03 -8.54
CA LYS A 39 35.36 -2.51 -9.70
C LYS A 39 35.02 -1.04 -9.88
N GLY A 40 36.06 -0.21 -9.83
CA GLY A 40 35.97 1.23 -9.65
C GLY A 40 35.20 1.98 -10.73
N ARG A 41 34.38 2.92 -10.25
CA ARG A 41 34.12 4.22 -10.87
C ARG A 41 34.03 5.23 -9.74
N GLN A 42 34.63 6.40 -9.91
CA GLN A 42 34.34 7.55 -9.05
C GLN A 42 32.84 7.84 -9.18
N ILE A 43 32.18 7.88 -8.03
CA ILE A 43 30.73 7.98 -7.87
C ILE A 43 30.39 9.47 -7.88
N TYR A 44 29.36 9.87 -8.64
CA TYR A 44 28.75 11.18 -8.47
C TYR A 44 28.09 11.17 -7.09
N ASP A 45 28.40 12.13 -6.23
CA ASP A 45 27.78 12.25 -4.91
C ASP A 45 26.65 13.29 -5.00
N PRO A 46 25.42 12.90 -5.39
CA PRO A 46 24.29 13.83 -5.46
C PRO A 46 23.81 14.28 -4.07
N CYS A 47 24.44 13.81 -2.98
CA CYS A 47 23.93 14.00 -1.62
C CYS A 47 24.72 15.01 -0.79
N GLY A 48 25.84 15.56 -1.25
CA GLY A 48 26.69 16.43 -0.43
C GLY A 48 27.01 15.81 0.95
N ALA A 49 27.48 16.63 1.89
CA ALA A 49 27.58 16.17 3.28
C ALA A 49 26.15 15.91 3.81
N ALA A 50 25.92 14.74 4.43
CA ALA A 50 24.65 14.44 5.09
C ALA A 50 24.26 15.62 6.00
N PRO A 51 23.05 16.18 5.87
CA PRO A 51 22.69 17.34 6.67
C PRO A 51 22.71 16.96 8.16
N ASN A 52 23.25 17.85 9.00
CA ASN A 52 23.51 17.59 10.43
C ASN A 52 22.25 17.21 11.25
N ASN A 53 21.06 17.39 10.68
CA ASN A 53 19.79 16.95 11.27
C ASN A 53 19.55 15.42 11.17
N ASN A 54 20.33 14.69 10.37
CA ASN A 54 20.26 13.22 10.25
C ASN A 54 21.01 12.47 11.38
N LEU A 55 21.60 13.17 12.36
CA LEU A 55 22.41 12.57 13.41
C LEU A 55 21.59 11.97 14.58
N HIS A 56 20.28 12.22 14.65
CA HIS A 56 19.40 11.63 15.66
C HIS A 56 18.37 10.71 15.02
N ARG A 57 18.56 9.40 15.18
CA ARG A 57 17.65 8.35 14.70
C ARG A 57 16.39 8.30 15.58
N VAL A 58 15.43 9.19 15.35
CA VAL A 58 14.21 9.29 16.16
C VAL A 58 12.99 8.82 15.38
N LEU A 59 12.32 7.76 15.82
CA LEU A 59 11.00 7.37 15.32
C LEU A 59 9.91 8.16 16.07
N GLY A 60 9.12 8.94 15.34
CA GLY A 60 7.97 9.67 15.86
C GLY A 60 6.65 8.99 15.51
N PHE A 61 5.66 9.08 16.41
CA PHE A 61 4.29 8.63 16.17
C PHE A 61 3.32 9.62 16.81
N PHE A 62 2.29 10.05 16.07
CA PHE A 62 1.36 11.08 16.50
C PHE A 62 -0.08 10.61 16.30
N THR A 63 -0.64 9.97 17.31
CA THR A 63 -1.89 9.23 17.11
C THR A 63 -3.14 10.10 17.29
N GLY A 64 -2.96 11.38 17.63
CA GLY A 64 -4.04 12.26 18.09
C GLY A 64 -4.51 11.97 19.51
N PHE A 65 -4.15 10.81 20.10
CA PHE A 65 -4.36 10.49 21.51
C PHE A 65 -3.08 10.70 22.33
N PHE A 66 -1.94 10.35 21.76
CA PHE A 66 -0.62 10.58 22.34
C PHE A 66 0.43 10.78 21.23
N ASN A 67 1.55 11.37 21.60
CA ASN A 67 2.77 11.41 20.81
C ASN A 67 3.77 10.44 21.42
N LEU A 68 4.48 9.70 20.58
CA LEU A 68 5.57 8.83 20.97
C LEU A 68 6.80 9.21 20.16
N THR A 69 7.94 9.36 20.82
CA THR A 69 9.24 9.45 20.16
C THR A 69 10.16 8.37 20.72
N LEU A 70 10.82 7.62 19.85
CA LEU A 70 11.84 6.62 20.18
C LEU A 70 13.16 7.08 19.59
N ASP A 71 14.13 7.40 20.44
CA ASP A 71 15.52 7.56 20.02
C ASP A 71 16.15 6.17 19.91
N ILE A 72 16.51 5.76 18.69
CA ILE A 72 17.00 4.41 18.41
C ILE A 72 18.36 4.19 19.05
N GLN A 73 19.24 5.19 19.07
CA GLN A 73 20.60 5.04 19.59
C GLN A 73 20.59 4.77 21.10
N THR A 74 19.71 5.47 21.83
CA THR A 74 19.60 5.37 23.29
C THR A 74 18.47 4.44 23.75
N LEU A 75 17.63 3.97 22.83
CA LEU A 75 16.39 3.23 23.09
C LEU A 75 15.49 3.95 24.11
N SER A 76 15.52 5.28 24.10
CA SER A 76 14.69 6.12 24.96
C SER A 76 13.34 6.35 24.30
N PHE A 77 12.29 5.85 24.93
CA PHE A 77 10.90 6.07 24.54
C PHE A 77 10.32 7.22 25.35
N ARG A 78 9.74 8.19 24.67
CA ARG A 78 9.03 9.30 25.29
C ARG A 78 7.61 9.34 24.77
N LEU A 79 6.66 9.10 25.66
CA LEU A 79 5.23 9.22 25.43
C LEU A 79 4.73 10.53 26.04
N SER A 80 3.88 11.24 25.31
CA SER A 80 3.21 12.43 25.83
C SER A 80 1.76 12.45 25.36
N SER A 81 0.82 12.56 26.29
CA SER A 81 -0.58 12.88 26.04
C SER A 81 -0.89 14.30 26.53
N ALA A 82 -2.14 14.74 26.40
CA ALA A 82 -2.58 16.03 26.96
C ALA A 82 -2.46 16.10 28.50
N ALA A 83 -2.42 14.94 29.19
CA ALA A 83 -2.46 14.86 30.65
C ALA A 83 -1.17 14.32 31.29
N GLU A 84 -0.33 13.61 30.54
CA GLU A 84 0.78 12.83 31.09
C GLU A 84 1.98 12.79 30.14
N VAL A 85 3.19 12.81 30.69
CA VAL A 85 4.44 12.56 29.95
C VAL A 85 5.19 11.44 30.66
N LEU A 86 5.50 10.38 29.91
CA LEU A 86 6.21 9.21 30.39
C LEU A 86 7.48 9.02 29.57
N VAL A 87 8.61 8.81 30.23
CA VAL A 87 9.88 8.48 29.58
C VAL A 87 10.40 7.17 30.15
N PHE A 88 10.70 6.22 29.27
CA PHE A 88 11.20 4.91 29.66
C PHE A 88 12.26 4.39 28.71
N ARG A 89 13.10 3.50 29.24
CA ARG A 89 14.15 2.82 28.47
C ARG A 89 14.35 1.39 28.96
N PRO A 90 14.60 0.42 28.06
CA PRO A 90 14.97 -0.92 28.46
C PRO A 90 16.33 -0.88 29.18
N ALA A 91 16.51 -1.74 30.18
CA ALA A 91 17.69 -1.79 31.02
C ALA A 91 17.89 -3.18 31.63
N TRP A 92 19.16 -3.55 31.83
CA TRP A 92 19.54 -4.79 32.51
C TRP A 92 20.39 -4.48 33.74
N LEU A 93 20.01 -5.02 34.90
CA LEU A 93 20.62 -4.70 36.20
C LEU A 93 20.74 -3.19 36.48
N GLY A 94 19.79 -2.40 35.97
CA GLY A 94 19.77 -0.94 36.11
C GLY A 94 20.66 -0.17 35.11
N LEU A 95 21.38 -0.86 34.23
CA LEU A 95 22.13 -0.25 33.12
C LEU A 95 21.23 -0.14 31.90
N GLY A 96 21.05 1.08 31.37
CA GLY A 96 20.26 1.31 30.16
C GLY A 96 20.81 0.59 28.94
N CYS A 97 19.92 0.12 28.08
CA CYS A 97 20.30 -0.46 26.79
C CYS A 97 20.63 0.63 25.78
N ALA A 98 21.46 0.30 24.80
CA ALA A 98 21.74 1.10 23.62
C ALA A 98 21.25 0.37 22.36
N GLY A 99 20.83 1.14 21.37
CA GLY A 99 20.46 0.61 20.08
C GLY A 99 21.66 0.04 19.32
N PRO A 100 21.38 -0.71 18.24
CA PRO A 100 22.41 -1.25 17.38
C PRO A 100 23.24 -0.12 16.74
N GLU A 101 24.56 -0.30 16.70
CA GLU A 101 25.44 0.59 15.93
C GLU A 101 25.11 0.54 14.44
N ASP A 102 25.47 1.61 13.72
CA ASP A 102 25.28 1.66 12.28
C ASP A 102 26.31 0.78 11.57
N VAL A 103 25.97 -0.48 11.38
CA VAL A 103 26.86 -1.42 10.71
C VAL A 103 26.62 -1.45 9.20
N HIS A 104 26.40 -0.30 8.56
CA HIS A 104 26.28 -0.20 7.10
C HIS A 104 27.58 -0.51 6.34
N ASP A 105 28.74 -0.52 7.02
CA ASP A 105 30.06 -0.73 6.40
C ASP A 105 30.79 -2.02 6.82
N SER A 106 30.25 -2.85 7.72
CA SER A 106 30.92 -4.13 8.04
C SER A 106 30.41 -5.25 7.14
N GLU A 107 31.35 -5.93 6.46
CA GLU A 107 31.11 -7.03 5.52
C GLU A 107 30.43 -8.28 6.14
N PHE A 108 30.01 -8.24 7.41
CA PHE A 108 29.79 -9.45 8.23
C PHE A 108 28.46 -9.59 8.96
N LEU A 109 27.63 -8.55 9.08
CA LEU A 109 26.34 -8.67 9.78
C LEU A 109 25.19 -8.32 8.85
N GLY A 110 24.49 -9.37 8.44
CA GLY A 110 23.38 -9.33 7.52
C GLY A 110 22.14 -8.65 8.09
N GLY A 111 21.79 -7.50 7.52
CA GLY A 111 20.45 -6.88 7.60
C GLY A 111 20.36 -5.62 8.47
N TYR A 112 19.42 -4.74 8.12
CA TYR A 112 19.08 -3.55 8.89
C TYR A 112 18.66 -3.95 10.32
N PRO A 113 19.28 -3.37 11.36
CA PRO A 113 19.02 -3.79 12.72
C PRO A 113 17.75 -3.15 13.29
N VAL A 114 17.12 -2.23 12.57
CA VAL A 114 15.75 -1.74 12.83
C VAL A 114 14.89 -2.09 11.63
N ARG A 115 13.76 -2.76 11.88
CA ARG A 115 12.92 -3.38 10.85
C ARG A 115 11.48 -2.96 11.07
N LEU A 116 10.81 -2.55 10.00
CA LEU A 116 9.37 -2.44 9.99
C LEU A 116 8.80 -3.83 9.71
N VAL A 117 8.13 -4.42 10.69
CA VAL A 117 7.64 -5.80 10.65
C VAL A 117 6.33 -5.89 9.92
N GLN A 118 5.39 -5.06 10.35
CA GLN A 118 4.02 -5.00 9.90
C GLN A 118 3.57 -3.54 10.03
N GLN A 119 2.86 -3.03 9.04
CA GLN A 119 1.78 -2.10 9.31
C GLN A 119 0.51 -2.90 9.03
N GLY A 120 -0.53 -2.74 9.84
CA GLY A 120 -1.74 -3.57 9.68
C GLY A 120 -2.29 -4.08 10.98
N ARG A 121 -1.47 -4.87 11.69
CA ARG A 121 -1.78 -5.30 13.06
C ARG A 121 -1.68 -4.12 14.05
N TYR A 122 -1.03 -3.04 13.60
CA TYR A 122 -0.59 -1.85 14.31
C TYR A 122 -0.58 -0.66 13.32
N LEU A 123 -0.77 0.59 13.80
CA LEU A 123 -0.33 1.78 13.05
C LEU A 123 1.12 1.57 12.61
N HIS A 124 1.98 1.09 13.51
CA HIS A 124 3.36 0.68 13.21
C HIS A 124 3.82 -0.48 14.09
N HIS A 125 4.49 -1.47 13.50
CA HIS A 125 5.17 -2.53 14.23
C HIS A 125 6.64 -2.56 13.83
N TRP A 126 7.52 -2.21 14.77
CA TRP A 126 8.96 -2.19 14.60
C TRP A 126 9.62 -3.30 15.40
N LEU A 127 10.69 -3.87 14.85
CA LEU A 127 11.59 -4.79 15.51
C LEU A 127 13.01 -4.24 15.40
N ILE A 128 13.61 -3.96 16.54
CA ILE A 128 15.01 -3.56 16.69
C ILE A 128 15.75 -4.79 17.17
N VAL A 129 16.69 -5.30 16.39
CA VAL A 129 17.54 -6.45 16.72
C VAL A 129 18.92 -5.96 17.14
N ASN A 130 19.65 -6.78 17.92
CA ASN A 130 21.00 -6.48 18.41
C ASN A 130 21.08 -5.20 19.26
N ALA A 131 20.03 -4.87 20.02
CA ALA A 131 20.17 -3.89 21.10
C ALA A 131 21.13 -4.44 22.16
N THR A 132 21.98 -3.57 22.71
CA THR A 132 22.99 -3.95 23.70
C THR A 132 22.55 -3.47 25.09
N CYS A 133 22.48 -4.38 26.06
CA CYS A 133 22.07 -4.08 27.43
C CYS A 133 23.17 -4.57 28.38
N GLY A 134 24.20 -3.75 28.62
CA GLY A 134 25.42 -4.20 29.29
C GLY A 134 26.23 -5.14 28.39
N THR A 135 26.43 -6.39 28.81
CA THR A 135 27.16 -7.41 28.02
C THR A 135 26.23 -8.37 27.26
N LYS A 136 24.93 -8.07 27.23
CA LYS A 136 23.88 -8.95 26.71
C LYS A 136 23.19 -8.31 25.52
N THR A 137 22.62 -9.15 24.67
CA THR A 137 21.87 -8.73 23.48
C THR A 137 20.38 -8.93 23.65
N ALA A 138 19.61 -8.00 23.08
CA ALA A 138 18.16 -8.00 23.12
C ALA A 138 17.57 -7.59 21.77
N SER A 139 16.38 -8.11 21.50
CA SER A 139 15.48 -7.57 20.49
C SER A 139 14.41 -6.71 21.17
N ILE A 140 14.17 -5.50 20.67
CA ILE A 140 13.09 -4.62 21.13
C ILE A 140 11.99 -4.60 20.07
N GLU A 141 10.80 -5.00 20.46
CA GLU A 141 9.61 -4.97 19.61
C GLU A 141 8.72 -3.82 20.06
N LEU A 142 8.36 -2.94 19.13
CA LEU A 142 7.51 -1.77 19.36
C LEU A 142 6.27 -1.88 18.48
N ARG A 143 5.11 -1.70 19.09
CA ARG A 143 3.79 -1.91 18.49
C ARG A 143 2.91 -0.71 18.80
N VAL A 144 2.56 0.10 17.81
CA VAL A 144 1.84 1.36 18.00
C VAL A 144 0.44 1.26 17.38
N TRP A 145 -0.58 1.76 18.07
CA TRP A 145 -1.99 1.82 17.68
C TRP A 145 -2.49 3.25 17.84
N PRO A 146 -3.67 3.61 17.30
CA PRO A 146 -4.23 4.94 17.51
C PRO A 146 -4.31 5.27 19.01
N ARG A 147 -4.71 4.31 19.83
CA ARG A 147 -4.96 4.56 21.25
C ARG A 147 -3.93 3.95 22.19
N CYS A 148 -3.05 3.06 21.74
CA CYS A 148 -1.99 2.60 22.62
C CYS A 148 -0.67 2.27 21.95
N VAL A 149 0.35 2.04 22.77
CA VAL A 149 1.61 1.44 22.37
C VAL A 149 1.95 0.27 23.27
N GLU A 150 2.58 -0.76 22.69
CA GLU A 150 3.25 -1.83 23.40
C GLU A 150 4.73 -1.89 23.06
N VAL A 151 5.55 -2.12 24.07
CA VAL A 151 6.99 -2.31 23.92
C VAL A 151 7.38 -3.60 24.63
N HIS A 152 7.97 -4.54 23.91
CA HIS A 152 8.48 -5.78 24.46
C HIS A 152 10.00 -5.80 24.33
N SER A 153 10.67 -6.17 25.42
CA SER A 153 12.07 -6.57 25.35
C SER A 153 12.16 -8.09 25.33
N ILE A 154 12.76 -8.63 24.27
CA ILE A 154 12.99 -10.05 24.07
C ILE A 154 14.48 -10.32 24.23
N GLY A 155 14.84 -11.22 25.14
CA GLY A 155 16.23 -11.61 25.31
C GLY A 155 16.70 -12.54 24.20
N ASP A 156 17.85 -12.22 23.59
CA ASP A 156 18.44 -13.07 22.56
C ASP A 156 19.33 -14.17 23.17
N GLU A 157 19.62 -14.08 24.47
CA GLU A 157 20.42 -15.04 25.24
C GLU A 157 19.63 -15.66 26.41
N PRO A 158 19.85 -16.96 26.72
CA PRO A 158 19.20 -17.61 27.87
C PRO A 158 19.48 -16.89 29.20
N GLY A 159 18.43 -16.66 30.00
CA GLY A 159 18.52 -16.06 31.33
C GLY A 159 18.69 -14.53 31.34
N PHE A 160 18.62 -13.86 30.18
CA PHE A 160 18.62 -12.40 30.09
C PHE A 160 17.20 -11.84 29.98
N TRP A 161 16.89 -10.88 30.86
CA TRP A 161 15.59 -10.21 30.93
C TRP A 161 15.83 -8.72 31.17
N ALA A 162 15.61 -7.89 30.16
CA ALA A 162 15.63 -6.45 30.35
C ALA A 162 14.33 -5.98 31.02
N THR A 163 14.48 -5.11 32.00
CA THR A 163 13.42 -4.35 32.66
C THR A 163 13.26 -3.01 31.96
N PHE A 164 12.22 -2.24 32.30
CA PHE A 164 12.13 -0.85 31.86
C PHE A 164 12.35 0.10 33.04
N LEU A 165 13.29 1.03 32.87
CA LEU A 165 13.49 2.16 33.79
C LEU A 165 12.57 3.28 33.36
N GLU A 166 11.78 3.78 34.30
CA GLU A 166 11.06 5.05 34.14
C GLU A 166 11.97 6.17 34.64
N ASP A 167 12.26 7.15 33.78
CA ASP A 167 13.24 8.21 34.11
C ASP A 167 12.69 9.26 35.10
N SER A 168 11.44 9.13 35.56
CA SER A 168 10.80 10.11 36.44
C SER A 168 11.21 10.03 37.92
N TRP A 169 11.64 8.89 38.47
CA TRP A 169 11.90 8.76 39.93
C TRP A 169 12.93 7.72 40.39
N GLY A 170 13.84 7.24 39.53
CA GLY A 170 14.95 6.37 39.98
C GLY A 170 14.54 5.10 40.74
N ARG A 171 13.27 4.68 40.66
CA ARG A 171 12.75 3.49 41.34
C ARG A 171 12.83 2.30 40.40
N THR A 172 13.87 1.51 40.58
CA THR A 172 13.98 0.15 40.08
C THR A 172 13.04 -0.76 40.86
N THR A 173 11.88 -1.10 40.29
CA THR A 173 11.15 -2.31 40.72
C THR A 173 11.59 -3.45 39.81
N GLN A 174 12.45 -4.34 40.31
CA GLN A 174 12.75 -5.59 39.61
C GLN A 174 11.45 -6.41 39.48
N PRO A 175 11.04 -6.82 38.27
CA PRO A 175 10.08 -7.90 38.14
C PRO A 175 10.74 -9.19 38.59
N SER A 176 10.01 -10.01 39.34
CA SER A 176 10.31 -11.43 39.50
C SER A 176 10.32 -12.09 38.11
N ALA A 177 11.36 -12.87 37.80
CA ALA A 177 11.59 -13.66 36.58
C ALA A 177 10.44 -13.69 35.53
N GLY A 178 10.68 -13.11 34.35
CA GLY A 178 9.77 -13.09 33.18
C GLY A 178 10.13 -11.96 32.20
N TYR A 179 9.65 -12.02 30.95
CA TYR A 179 9.85 -10.93 29.97
C TYR A 179 9.16 -9.65 30.46
N ALA A 180 9.75 -8.48 30.19
CA ALA A 180 9.09 -7.19 30.44
C ALA A 180 8.41 -6.70 29.15
N GLY A 181 7.09 -6.63 29.17
CA GLY A 181 6.31 -5.81 28.26
C GLY A 181 5.85 -4.53 28.96
N LEU A 182 5.69 -3.45 28.21
CA LEU A 182 4.99 -2.25 28.62
C LEU A 182 3.82 -2.02 27.68
N SER A 183 2.70 -1.57 28.23
CA SER A 183 1.55 -1.10 27.48
C SER A 183 1.14 0.28 27.98
N PHE A 184 0.88 1.21 27.07
CA PHE A 184 0.38 2.55 27.38
C PHE A 184 -0.80 2.87 26.47
N CYS A 185 -2.00 2.96 27.05
CA CYS A 185 -3.27 3.12 26.34
C CYS A 185 -4.04 4.35 26.78
N CYS A 186 -4.62 5.10 25.84
CA CYS A 186 -5.45 6.27 26.10
C CYS A 186 -6.90 6.05 25.68
N SER A 187 -7.82 6.35 26.59
CA SER A 187 -9.25 6.46 26.30
C SER A 187 -9.77 7.87 26.62
N GLY A 188 -10.16 8.61 25.57
CA GLY A 188 -10.48 10.03 25.71
C GLY A 188 -9.27 10.80 26.22
N SER A 189 -9.41 11.49 27.35
CA SER A 189 -8.33 12.25 27.99
C SER A 189 -7.56 11.47 29.06
N ARG A 190 -7.92 10.21 29.33
CA ARG A 190 -7.27 9.37 30.35
C ARG A 190 -6.33 8.38 29.69
N CYS A 191 -5.10 8.27 30.18
CA CYS A 191 -4.16 7.24 29.75
C CYS A 191 -3.83 6.29 30.91
N HIS A 192 -3.54 5.04 30.56
CA HIS A 192 -3.27 3.95 31.46
C HIS A 192 -1.94 3.33 31.06
N PHE A 193 -1.05 3.20 32.03
CA PHE A 193 0.24 2.54 31.88
C PHE A 193 0.24 1.20 32.64
N ALA A 194 0.66 0.14 31.97
CA ALA A 194 0.70 -1.20 32.52
C ALA A 194 2.01 -1.91 32.20
N LYS A 195 2.55 -2.62 33.18
CA LYS A 195 3.66 -3.56 33.00
C LYS A 195 3.06 -4.94 32.72
N LEU A 196 3.40 -5.53 31.58
CA LEU A 196 2.97 -6.86 31.18
C LEU A 196 4.04 -7.88 31.60
N SER A 197 3.67 -8.84 32.44
CA SER A 197 4.50 -10.00 32.76
C SER A 197 4.15 -11.14 31.81
N ILE A 198 5.11 -11.59 31.01
CA ILE A 198 4.95 -12.75 30.12
C ILE A 198 5.70 -13.93 30.75
N PRO A 199 5.05 -15.11 30.91
CA PRO A 199 5.70 -16.31 31.44
C PRO A 199 6.99 -16.64 30.68
N SER A 200 8.03 -17.04 31.41
CA SER A 200 9.36 -17.34 30.84
C SER A 200 9.36 -18.54 29.87
N ASP A 201 8.32 -19.38 29.92
CA ASP A 201 8.11 -20.61 29.15
C ASP A 201 7.12 -20.45 27.99
N CYS A 202 6.61 -19.24 27.73
CA CYS A 202 5.69 -18.98 26.61
C CYS A 202 6.30 -18.05 25.55
N CYS A 203 6.01 -18.33 24.26
CA CYS A 203 6.10 -17.35 23.19
C CYS A 203 4.71 -16.73 22.83
N PRO A 204 4.47 -15.43 23.08
CA PRO A 204 3.21 -14.76 22.73
C PRO A 204 3.02 -14.59 21.21
N LEU A 205 4.07 -14.87 20.43
CA LEU A 205 4.08 -14.81 18.97
C LEU A 205 3.82 -16.17 18.31
N GLY A 206 3.79 -17.26 19.09
CA GLY A 206 3.74 -18.63 18.61
C GLY A 206 5.12 -19.31 18.59
N GLU A 207 5.12 -20.65 18.68
CA GLU A 207 6.27 -21.52 18.97
C GLU A 207 7.54 -21.28 18.10
N SER A 208 7.40 -20.73 16.89
CA SER A 208 8.51 -20.49 15.95
C SER A 208 9.02 -19.05 15.88
N GLN A 209 8.40 -18.08 16.58
CA GLN A 209 8.67 -16.66 16.38
C GLN A 209 9.52 -15.98 17.47
N CYS A 210 9.86 -16.66 18.56
CA CYS A 210 10.65 -16.09 19.66
C CYS A 210 12.17 -16.38 19.60
N GLY A 211 12.69 -16.98 18.52
CA GLY A 211 14.10 -17.38 18.43
C GLY A 211 14.39 -18.68 19.21
N TRP A 212 15.61 -18.87 19.70
CA TRP A 212 16.05 -20.06 20.47
C TRP A 212 15.45 -20.14 21.90
N GLY A 213 14.33 -19.46 22.13
CA GLY A 213 13.59 -19.41 23.38
C GLY A 213 12.41 -20.42 23.42
N PRO A 214 11.40 -20.18 24.27
CA PRO A 214 10.40 -21.19 24.65
C PRO A 214 9.69 -21.82 23.46
N SER A 215 9.63 -23.16 23.48
CA SER A 215 9.03 -24.03 22.46
C SER A 215 7.53 -24.27 22.68
N ALA A 216 6.81 -23.31 23.27
CA ALA A 216 5.38 -23.45 23.52
C ALA A 216 4.63 -22.18 23.12
N VAL A 217 3.56 -22.35 22.34
CA VAL A 217 2.47 -21.36 22.24
C VAL A 217 1.91 -21.17 23.66
N CYS A 218 1.60 -19.92 24.06
CA CYS A 218 0.88 -19.64 25.31
C CYS A 218 -0.40 -20.49 25.36
N SER A 219 -0.34 -21.63 26.04
CA SER A 219 -1.43 -22.60 26.17
C SER A 219 -2.14 -22.47 27.52
N ALA A 220 -1.60 -21.65 28.43
CA ALA A 220 -2.19 -21.32 29.71
C ALA A 220 -2.66 -19.87 29.72
N PRO A 221 -3.74 -19.54 30.45
CA PRO A 221 -4.20 -18.16 30.58
C PRO A 221 -3.04 -17.34 31.12
N LEU A 222 -2.73 -16.22 30.47
CA LEU A 222 -2.09 -15.11 31.14
C LEU A 222 -3.04 -14.72 32.27
N ASN A 223 -2.90 -15.35 33.43
CA ASN A 223 -3.52 -14.92 34.66
C ASN A 223 -2.91 -13.54 34.95
N LEU A 224 -3.57 -12.50 34.44
CA LEU A 224 -3.42 -11.12 34.87
C LEU A 224 -3.93 -11.03 36.31
N THR A 225 -3.20 -11.61 37.26
CA THR A 225 -3.42 -11.46 38.70
C THR A 225 -2.76 -10.20 39.24
N MET A 226 -2.72 -9.12 38.44
CA MET A 226 -2.52 -7.78 38.93
C MET A 226 -3.71 -6.92 38.54
N GLN A 227 -4.32 -6.31 39.56
CA GLN A 227 -5.43 -5.37 39.53
C GLN A 227 -5.11 -4.11 38.70
N MET A 228 -4.95 -4.24 37.38
CA MET A 228 -5.82 -3.43 36.55
C MET A 228 -7.22 -3.98 36.85
N GLN A 229 -8.24 -3.13 37.00
CA GLN A 229 -9.55 -3.66 36.60
C GLN A 229 -9.29 -4.30 35.23
N PRO A 230 -9.50 -5.62 35.05
CA PRO A 230 -9.54 -6.15 33.70
C PRO A 230 -10.48 -5.20 32.94
N PRO A 231 -10.31 -4.93 31.64
CA PRO A 231 -11.46 -4.44 30.88
C PRO A 231 -12.61 -5.37 31.31
N PRO A 232 -13.69 -4.85 31.93
CA PRO A 232 -14.63 -5.73 32.60
C PRO A 232 -15.11 -6.73 31.56
N ALA A 233 -14.87 -8.02 31.81
CA ALA A 233 -15.30 -9.16 31.01
C ALA A 233 -14.51 -9.51 29.72
N VAL A 234 -13.68 -10.56 29.82
CA VAL A 234 -13.41 -11.50 28.71
C VAL A 234 -14.73 -12.20 28.35
N ARG A 235 -15.32 -12.01 27.16
CA ARG A 235 -16.54 -12.74 26.71
C ARG A 235 -16.54 -12.96 25.18
N ASN A 236 -17.15 -14.07 24.77
CA ASN A 236 -16.82 -14.89 23.60
C ASN A 236 -16.86 -14.19 22.22
N ILE A 237 -15.85 -14.46 21.40
CA ILE A 237 -15.99 -14.50 19.93
C ILE A 237 -15.93 -15.98 19.58
N ASP A 238 -17.05 -16.55 19.12
CA ASP A 238 -17.09 -17.93 18.65
C ASP A 238 -17.00 -17.93 17.12
N ILE A 239 -16.04 -18.68 16.60
CA ILE A 239 -16.03 -19.09 15.19
C ILE A 239 -15.98 -20.62 15.20
N PRO A 240 -17.08 -21.30 14.86
CA PRO A 240 -17.17 -22.75 14.94
C PRO A 240 -16.00 -23.45 14.22
N GLY A 241 -15.22 -24.25 14.95
CA GLY A 241 -14.13 -25.05 14.41
C GLY A 241 -12.74 -24.41 14.36
N LEU A 242 -12.58 -23.13 14.75
CA LEU A 242 -11.28 -22.44 14.76
C LEU A 242 -10.68 -22.31 16.15
N ARG A 243 -9.35 -22.16 16.22
CA ARG A 243 -8.63 -21.96 17.49
C ARG A 243 -8.38 -20.46 17.75
N PRO A 244 -9.05 -19.83 18.73
CA PRO A 244 -8.69 -18.49 19.15
C PRO A 244 -7.31 -18.49 19.82
N VAL A 245 -6.50 -17.46 19.53
CA VAL A 245 -5.25 -17.19 20.27
C VAL A 245 -5.48 -15.95 21.12
N TRP A 246 -5.22 -16.08 22.42
CA TRP A 246 -5.53 -15.04 23.40
C TRP A 246 -4.71 -13.76 23.23
N GLY A 247 -5.38 -12.66 23.58
CA GLY A 247 -5.02 -11.29 23.23
C GLY A 247 -3.68 -10.81 23.78
N ASP A 248 -3.02 -10.01 22.95
CA ASP A 248 -1.88 -9.16 23.30
C ASP A 248 -2.34 -7.94 24.10
N GLY A 249 -3.13 -8.16 25.15
CA GLY A 249 -3.64 -7.10 26.04
C GLY A 249 -4.77 -6.23 25.48
N HIS A 250 -4.85 -6.03 24.14
CA HIS A 250 -5.81 -5.08 23.53
C HIS A 250 -6.35 -5.47 22.13
N ALA A 251 -6.15 -6.72 21.67
CA ALA A 251 -6.77 -7.26 20.46
C ALA A 251 -7.13 -8.75 20.61
N TRP A 252 -8.13 -9.20 19.86
CA TRP A 252 -8.47 -10.61 19.69
C TRP A 252 -7.82 -11.14 18.43
N ARG A 253 -7.05 -12.24 18.52
CA ARG A 253 -6.47 -12.89 17.34
C ARG A 253 -7.19 -14.21 17.06
N VAL A 254 -7.69 -14.34 15.84
CA VAL A 254 -8.34 -15.54 15.35
C VAL A 254 -7.47 -16.16 14.27
N LEU A 255 -7.08 -17.43 14.46
CA LEU A 255 -6.37 -18.17 13.42
C LEU A 255 -7.38 -18.76 12.45
N LEU A 256 -7.26 -18.36 11.19
CA LEU A 256 -8.04 -18.87 10.08
C LEU A 256 -7.27 -19.99 9.37
N GLU A 257 -7.99 -21.03 8.97
CA GLU A 257 -7.46 -22.09 8.12
C GLU A 257 -7.89 -21.81 6.68
N SER A 258 -6.93 -21.88 5.75
CA SER A 258 -7.22 -21.75 4.32
C SER A 258 -7.84 -23.03 3.79
N GLY A 259 -8.86 -22.90 2.94
CA GLY A 259 -9.32 -24.01 2.11
C GLY A 259 -8.23 -24.52 1.15
N THR A 260 -8.44 -25.70 0.56
CA THR A 260 -7.48 -26.32 -0.37
C THR A 260 -7.65 -25.87 -1.82
N ASP A 261 -8.83 -25.38 -2.21
CA ASP A 261 -9.09 -24.86 -3.56
C ASP A 261 -8.55 -23.44 -3.71
N ALA A 262 -7.64 -23.23 -4.67
CA ALA A 262 -6.98 -21.94 -4.92
C ALA A 262 -7.92 -20.85 -5.48
N PHE A 263 -9.06 -21.21 -6.06
CA PHE A 263 -9.95 -20.29 -6.77
C PHE A 263 -11.25 -19.99 -6.01
N GLN A 264 -11.56 -20.77 -4.97
CA GLN A 264 -12.72 -20.54 -4.14
C GLN A 264 -12.42 -19.49 -3.06
N ASN A 265 -13.32 -18.52 -2.89
CA ASN A 265 -13.28 -17.59 -1.77
C ASN A 265 -13.57 -18.33 -0.46
N ASP A 266 -12.91 -17.94 0.62
CA ASP A 266 -13.18 -18.50 1.95
C ASP A 266 -14.25 -17.65 2.65
N ALA A 267 -15.14 -18.27 3.41
CA ALA A 267 -16.17 -17.58 4.19
C ALA A 267 -16.27 -18.18 5.61
N PHE A 268 -16.35 -17.31 6.61
CA PHE A 268 -16.40 -17.70 8.02
C PHE A 268 -17.52 -16.96 8.73
N GLU A 269 -18.35 -17.69 9.46
CA GLU A 269 -19.28 -17.08 10.40
C GLU A 269 -18.52 -16.42 11.55
N VAL A 270 -18.89 -15.20 11.90
CA VAL A 270 -18.29 -14.42 12.98
C VAL A 270 -19.41 -13.97 13.93
N VAL A 271 -19.44 -14.52 15.14
CA VAL A 271 -20.39 -14.11 16.18
C VAL A 271 -19.68 -13.22 17.20
N MET A 272 -20.22 -12.03 17.42
CA MET A 272 -19.68 -11.03 18.34
C MET A 272 -20.72 -10.65 19.39
N GLU A 273 -20.36 -10.78 20.66
CA GLU A 273 -21.25 -10.48 21.78
C GLU A 273 -20.63 -9.42 22.71
N ASN A 274 -21.39 -8.38 23.03
CA ASN A 274 -21.11 -7.47 24.15
C ASN A 274 -22.24 -7.59 25.19
N PRO A 275 -22.07 -8.39 26.24
CA PRO A 275 -23.09 -8.58 27.28
C PRO A 275 -23.01 -7.54 28.41
N LEU A 276 -22.21 -6.48 28.26
CA LEU A 276 -22.13 -5.38 29.23
C LEU A 276 -23.25 -4.37 29.01
N ASP A 277 -23.46 -3.52 30.01
CA ASP A 277 -24.38 -2.37 29.97
C ASP A 277 -23.73 -1.10 29.39
N GLU A 278 -22.48 -1.19 28.92
CA GLU A 278 -21.77 -0.13 28.22
C GLU A 278 -21.24 -0.57 26.85
N ALA A 279 -21.04 0.39 25.96
CA ALA A 279 -20.43 0.14 24.66
C ALA A 279 -18.92 -0.08 24.81
N VAL A 280 -18.38 -1.01 24.02
CA VAL A 280 -16.96 -1.37 24.08
C VAL A 280 -16.33 -1.33 22.70
N ASP A 281 -15.14 -0.73 22.63
CA ASP A 281 -14.30 -0.75 21.44
C ASP A 281 -13.42 -2.02 21.49
N TYR A 282 -13.47 -2.84 20.45
CA TYR A 282 -12.66 -4.06 20.28
C TYR A 282 -11.88 -4.02 18.97
N ARG A 283 -10.81 -4.79 18.94
CA ARG A 283 -10.06 -5.08 17.72
C ARG A 283 -9.99 -6.57 17.51
N ILE A 284 -10.24 -6.99 16.28
CA ILE A 284 -10.17 -8.40 15.86
C ILE A 284 -9.15 -8.51 14.73
N VAL A 285 -8.24 -9.47 14.88
CA VAL A 285 -7.20 -9.81 13.91
C VAL A 285 -7.50 -11.20 13.37
N PHE A 286 -7.99 -11.26 12.15
CA PHE A 286 -8.19 -12.49 11.40
C PHE A 286 -6.89 -12.87 10.70
N HIS A 287 -6.22 -13.94 11.14
CA HIS A 287 -4.85 -14.26 10.72
C HIS A 287 -4.77 -15.60 10.01
N TYR A 288 -4.18 -15.60 8.82
CA TYR A 288 -3.76 -16.80 8.10
C TYR A 288 -2.26 -16.98 8.21
N ALA A 289 -1.84 -18.10 8.79
CA ALA A 289 -0.42 -18.47 8.87
C ALA A 289 0.13 -19.03 7.55
N ALA A 290 -0.75 -19.45 6.63
CA ALA A 290 -0.40 -19.96 5.31
C ALA A 290 -1.57 -19.71 4.33
N PRO A 291 -1.83 -18.45 3.97
CA PRO A 291 -2.88 -18.14 2.99
C PRO A 291 -2.52 -18.69 1.61
N LYS A 292 -3.53 -19.17 0.88
CA LYS A 292 -3.38 -19.46 -0.56
C LYS A 292 -3.31 -18.15 -1.34
N LYS A 293 -2.54 -18.13 -2.43
CA LYS A 293 -2.55 -17.09 -3.49
C LYS A 293 -2.73 -15.64 -2.96
N ILE A 294 -1.77 -15.22 -2.13
CA ILE A 294 -1.87 -14.06 -1.23
C ILE A 294 -1.82 -12.67 -1.91
N THR A 295 -1.36 -12.56 -3.15
CA THR A 295 -1.03 -11.29 -3.78
C THR A 295 -2.26 -10.41 -4.05
N GLY A 296 -3.40 -10.99 -4.42
CA GLY A 296 -4.66 -10.25 -4.64
C GLY A 296 -5.67 -10.26 -3.51
N VAL A 297 -5.31 -10.75 -2.33
CA VAL A 297 -6.30 -11.08 -1.30
C VAL A 297 -7.02 -9.83 -0.77
N ALA A 298 -8.34 -9.83 -0.87
CA ALA A 298 -9.24 -8.85 -0.26
C ALA A 298 -10.06 -9.52 0.85
N ALA A 299 -10.51 -8.73 1.84
CA ALA A 299 -11.40 -9.23 2.88
C ALA A 299 -12.56 -8.26 3.11
N VAL A 300 -13.76 -8.82 3.30
CA VAL A 300 -15.00 -8.05 3.53
C VAL A 300 -15.75 -8.67 4.69
N LEU A 301 -16.21 -7.84 5.63
CA LEU A 301 -17.17 -8.27 6.65
C LEU A 301 -18.59 -8.03 6.13
N ARG A 302 -19.41 -9.08 6.08
CA ARG A 302 -20.81 -9.04 5.68
C ARG A 302 -21.75 -9.09 6.89
N LEU A 303 -22.85 -8.36 6.80
CA LEU A 303 -24.01 -8.44 7.69
C LEU A 303 -25.23 -8.78 6.84
N ASN A 304 -25.96 -9.84 7.17
CA ASN A 304 -27.10 -10.33 6.38
C ASN A 304 -26.76 -10.46 4.87
N GLN A 305 -25.61 -11.07 4.56
CA GLN A 305 -25.09 -11.25 3.20
C GLN A 305 -24.75 -9.94 2.43
N ARG A 306 -24.85 -8.77 3.07
CA ARG A 306 -24.43 -7.47 2.49
C ARG A 306 -23.06 -7.05 3.04
N PRO A 307 -22.15 -6.48 2.22
CA PRO A 307 -20.97 -5.79 2.75
C PRO A 307 -21.36 -4.75 3.80
N SER A 308 -20.70 -4.77 4.96
CA SER A 308 -21.07 -3.95 6.13
C SER A 308 -20.55 -2.51 6.08
N GLY A 309 -19.69 -2.16 5.11
CA GLY A 309 -18.96 -0.89 5.10
C GLY A 309 -17.82 -0.81 6.13
N GLN A 310 -17.66 -1.83 6.99
CA GLN A 310 -16.59 -1.86 7.97
C GLN A 310 -15.23 -2.00 7.28
N HIS A 311 -14.35 -1.02 7.51
CA HIS A 311 -12.99 -1.07 7.01
C HIS A 311 -12.20 -2.21 7.66
N LEU A 312 -11.53 -2.99 6.81
CA LEU A 312 -10.57 -4.02 7.21
C LEU A 312 -9.19 -3.62 6.71
N GLN A 313 -8.26 -3.41 7.63
CA GLN A 313 -6.87 -3.16 7.28
C GLN A 313 -6.17 -4.47 6.92
N LEU A 314 -5.59 -4.54 5.73
CA LEU A 314 -4.97 -5.75 5.20
C LEU A 314 -3.45 -5.68 5.30
N SER A 315 -2.82 -6.75 5.77
CA SER A 315 -1.37 -6.86 5.89
C SER A 315 -0.90 -8.26 5.52
N LYS A 316 0.20 -8.36 4.78
CA LYS A 316 0.69 -9.62 4.24
C LYS A 316 2.21 -9.67 4.10
N ASN A 317 2.71 -10.89 4.01
CA ASN A 317 4.08 -11.20 3.59
C ASN A 317 4.08 -12.56 2.86
N TRP A 318 5.03 -12.74 1.97
CA TRP A 318 5.40 -14.03 1.36
C TRP A 318 6.91 -14.22 1.25
N HIS A 319 7.68 -13.23 1.67
CA HIS A 319 9.12 -13.25 1.50
C HIS A 319 9.78 -14.14 2.53
N THR A 320 10.62 -15.06 2.06
CA THR A 320 11.49 -15.90 2.88
C THR A 320 12.94 -15.65 2.51
N ASN A 321 13.83 -15.61 3.50
CA ASN A 321 15.25 -15.48 3.24
C ASN A 321 16.06 -16.67 3.78
N ASP A 322 16.53 -17.52 2.87
CA ASP A 322 17.39 -18.65 3.23
C ASP A 322 18.86 -18.24 3.41
N CYS A 323 19.22 -16.99 3.10
CA CYS A 323 20.60 -16.52 3.07
C CYS A 323 21.12 -15.96 4.40
N PHE A 324 20.24 -15.70 5.37
CA PHE A 324 20.63 -15.35 6.73
C PHE A 324 20.59 -16.62 7.60
N TRP A 325 21.60 -16.81 8.44
CA TRP A 325 21.76 -18.03 9.27
C TRP A 325 20.60 -18.15 10.27
N GLY A 326 19.53 -18.85 9.90
CA GLY A 326 18.27 -19.00 10.65
C GLY A 326 17.13 -18.16 10.08
N ARG A 327 15.88 -18.66 10.18
CA ARG A 327 14.68 -17.91 9.75
C ARG A 327 14.65 -16.53 10.40
N ILE A 328 14.37 -15.51 9.60
CA ILE A 328 14.19 -14.16 10.10
C ILE A 328 12.82 -14.08 10.78
N ARG A 329 12.77 -13.51 11.99
CA ARG A 329 11.48 -13.28 12.67
C ARG A 329 10.54 -12.47 11.76
N TYR A 330 9.33 -13.00 11.55
CA TYR A 330 8.26 -12.47 10.66
C TYR A 330 8.45 -12.67 9.16
N ASP A 331 9.48 -13.40 8.73
CA ASP A 331 9.55 -13.91 7.37
C ASP A 331 8.49 -15.00 7.11
N GLY A 332 8.31 -15.34 5.84
CA GLY A 332 7.38 -16.35 5.41
C GLY A 332 6.00 -15.82 5.06
N THR A 333 5.20 -16.74 4.53
CA THR A 333 3.88 -16.44 4.01
C THR A 333 2.86 -16.30 5.12
N TRP A 334 2.24 -15.13 5.25
CA TRP A 334 1.16 -14.90 6.21
C TRP A 334 0.30 -13.72 5.77
N PHE A 335 -0.98 -13.72 6.16
CA PHE A 335 -1.94 -12.65 5.89
C PHE A 335 -2.72 -12.30 7.17
N SER A 336 -3.11 -11.04 7.32
CA SER A 336 -3.98 -10.58 8.40
C SER A 336 -4.96 -9.52 7.91
N ALA A 337 -6.24 -9.72 8.21
CA ALA A 337 -7.27 -8.69 8.12
C ALA A 337 -7.61 -8.20 9.52
N ILE A 338 -7.56 -6.88 9.75
CA ILE A 338 -7.78 -6.27 11.06
C ILE A 338 -9.01 -5.38 11.03
N ALA A 339 -9.93 -5.60 11.96
CA ALA A 339 -11.10 -4.76 12.19
C ALA A 339 -10.97 -4.03 13.53
N GLU A 340 -11.25 -2.72 13.55
CA GLU A 340 -11.59 -1.97 14.76
C GLU A 340 -13.11 -1.77 14.81
N LEU A 341 -13.74 -2.24 15.88
CA LEU A 341 -15.20 -2.33 16.02
C LEU A 341 -15.64 -1.69 17.34
N ARG A 342 -16.77 -0.98 17.32
CA ARG A 342 -17.45 -0.54 18.55
C ARG A 342 -18.76 -1.30 18.69
N LEU A 343 -18.84 -2.17 19.69
CA LEU A 343 -20.05 -2.93 19.99
C LEU A 343 -20.90 -2.18 21.03
N PRO A 344 -22.18 -1.89 20.74
CA PRO A 344 -23.11 -1.33 21.73
C PRO A 344 -23.28 -2.24 22.95
N ALA A 345 -23.77 -1.67 24.06
CA ALA A 345 -24.19 -2.43 25.24
C ALA A 345 -25.23 -3.49 24.87
N GLY A 346 -25.10 -4.70 25.40
CA GLY A 346 -26.00 -5.83 25.14
C GLY A 346 -26.01 -6.35 23.70
N ALA A 347 -25.05 -5.96 22.84
CA ALA A 347 -25.05 -6.32 21.43
C ALA A 347 -24.78 -7.83 21.22
N HIS A 348 -25.48 -8.41 20.24
CA HIS A 348 -25.21 -9.73 19.69
C HIS A 348 -25.29 -9.63 18.16
N ILE A 349 -24.14 -9.70 17.50
CA ILE A 349 -23.99 -9.48 16.05
C ILE A 349 -23.52 -10.78 15.41
N GLN A 350 -24.27 -11.24 14.41
CA GLN A 350 -23.85 -12.29 13.49
C GLN A 350 -23.38 -11.64 12.19
N ALA A 351 -22.14 -11.91 11.84
CA ALA A 351 -21.49 -11.43 10.63
C ALA A 351 -20.82 -12.60 9.90
N GLU A 352 -20.32 -12.32 8.71
CA GLU A 352 -19.56 -13.28 7.93
C GLU A 352 -18.32 -12.61 7.35
N LEU A 353 -17.14 -13.15 7.62
CA LEU A 353 -15.91 -12.71 6.99
C LEU A 353 -15.73 -13.46 5.68
N VAL A 354 -15.70 -12.72 4.57
CA VAL A 354 -15.35 -13.26 3.25
C VAL A 354 -13.93 -12.85 2.91
N VAL A 355 -13.13 -13.81 2.45
CA VAL A 355 -11.78 -13.60 1.96
C VAL A 355 -11.76 -13.96 0.47
N ALA A 356 -11.65 -12.92 -0.36
CA ALA A 356 -11.65 -13.03 -1.81
C ALA A 356 -10.23 -13.08 -2.35
N TYR A 357 -9.95 -14.03 -3.26
CA TYR A 357 -8.60 -14.23 -3.81
C TYR A 357 -8.49 -13.82 -5.27
N GLN A 358 -9.15 -14.57 -6.17
CA GLN A 358 -9.07 -14.31 -7.60
C GLN A 358 -10.21 -13.42 -8.08
N PHE A 359 -11.44 -13.74 -7.68
CA PHE A 359 -12.64 -13.11 -8.20
C PHE A 359 -13.53 -12.56 -7.08
N PHE A 360 -14.18 -11.45 -7.40
CA PHE A 360 -15.32 -10.93 -6.66
C PHE A 360 -16.45 -10.69 -7.67
N GLY A 361 -17.39 -11.63 -7.72
CA GLY A 361 -18.36 -11.72 -8.82
C GLY A 361 -17.68 -12.20 -10.11
N GLU A 362 -17.96 -11.52 -11.22
CA GLU A 362 -17.38 -11.82 -12.54
C GLU A 362 -16.04 -11.10 -12.80
N LEU A 363 -15.64 -10.21 -11.89
CA LEU A 363 -14.42 -9.41 -12.00
C LEU A 363 -13.27 -10.02 -11.20
N HIS A 364 -12.05 -9.77 -11.67
CA HIS A 364 -10.88 -9.98 -10.82
C HIS A 364 -10.94 -8.97 -9.68
N THR A 365 -10.88 -9.48 -8.45
CA THR A 365 -10.88 -8.62 -7.27
C THR A 365 -9.69 -7.66 -7.34
N VAL A 366 -9.85 -6.44 -6.83
CA VAL A 366 -8.71 -5.58 -6.53
C VAL A 366 -8.50 -5.58 -5.02
N SER A 367 -7.26 -5.59 -4.56
CA SER A 367 -6.93 -5.42 -3.14
C SER A 367 -5.86 -4.36 -2.98
N HIS A 368 -5.90 -3.59 -1.89
CA HIS A 368 -4.79 -2.75 -1.45
C HIS A 368 -4.40 -3.17 -0.05
N ALA A 369 -3.16 -3.64 0.12
CA ALA A 369 -2.67 -4.18 1.37
C ALA A 369 -1.24 -3.75 1.66
N GLN A 370 -0.93 -3.77 2.95
CA GLN A 370 0.41 -3.52 3.44
C GLN A 370 1.28 -4.76 3.24
N LEU A 371 2.34 -4.63 2.45
CA LEU A 371 3.29 -5.67 2.14
C LEU A 371 4.57 -5.52 2.96
N SER A 372 4.74 -6.42 3.93
CA SER A 372 6.00 -6.57 4.63
C SER A 372 7.07 -7.12 3.68
N LEU A 373 8.24 -6.50 3.66
CA LEU A 373 9.40 -7.00 2.93
C LEU A 373 10.36 -7.77 3.82
N ILE A 374 9.96 -8.13 5.04
CA ILE A 374 10.80 -9.00 5.89
C ILE A 374 10.97 -10.36 5.21
N GLY A 375 12.22 -10.72 4.97
CA GLY A 375 12.58 -11.92 4.23
C GLY A 375 12.96 -11.63 2.76
N TRP A 376 12.68 -10.43 2.25
CA TRP A 376 13.12 -10.03 0.92
C TRP A 376 14.61 -9.67 0.95
N ALA A 377 15.37 -10.07 -0.08
CA ALA A 377 16.84 -9.93 -0.09
C ALA A 377 17.33 -8.48 -0.31
N GLY A 378 16.46 -7.57 -0.77
CA GLY A 378 16.86 -6.20 -1.09
C GLY A 378 16.90 -5.26 0.09
N SER A 379 15.88 -5.30 0.94
CA SER A 379 15.74 -4.41 2.10
C SER A 379 14.77 -4.99 3.13
N ASN A 380 14.76 -4.43 4.33
CA ASN A 380 13.69 -4.63 5.31
C ASN A 380 12.85 -3.35 5.36
N GLY A 381 11.69 -3.35 4.72
CA GLY A 381 10.81 -2.20 4.60
C GLY A 381 9.34 -2.60 4.48
N LEU A 382 8.51 -1.61 4.23
CA LEU A 382 7.10 -1.78 3.91
C LEU A 382 6.87 -1.20 2.52
N TRP A 383 6.20 -1.99 1.70
CA TRP A 383 5.46 -1.45 0.57
C TRP A 383 3.98 -1.47 0.87
N GLU A 384 3.26 -0.59 0.21
CA GLU A 384 1.85 -0.77 -0.04
C GLU A 384 1.74 -1.48 -1.39
N GLU A 385 0.90 -2.49 -1.49
CA GLU A 385 0.77 -3.30 -2.69
C GLU A 385 -0.69 -3.40 -3.09
N VAL A 386 -0.92 -3.25 -4.39
CA VAL A 386 -2.20 -3.49 -5.03
C VAL A 386 -2.08 -4.68 -5.97
N GLY A 387 -2.93 -5.67 -5.74
CA GLY A 387 -3.07 -6.85 -6.59
C GLY A 387 -4.43 -6.89 -7.28
N LEU A 388 -4.43 -7.19 -8.58
CA LEU A 388 -5.60 -7.54 -9.39
C LEU A 388 -5.69 -9.06 -9.50
N GLY A 389 -6.67 -9.64 -8.82
CA GLY A 389 -6.73 -11.07 -8.58
C GLY A 389 -5.47 -11.60 -7.92
N ALA A 390 -5.39 -12.91 -7.81
CA ALA A 390 -4.26 -13.64 -7.27
C ALA A 390 -3.10 -13.79 -8.29
N GLU A 391 -2.99 -12.86 -9.25
CA GLU A 391 -2.04 -12.91 -10.38
C GLU A 391 -0.68 -12.27 -10.08
N GLY A 392 -0.47 -11.77 -8.87
CA GLY A 392 0.80 -11.14 -8.48
C GLY A 392 0.60 -9.69 -8.10
N GLU A 393 1.71 -8.97 -7.93
CA GLU A 393 1.67 -7.54 -7.72
C GLU A 393 1.21 -6.85 -9.00
N SER A 394 0.23 -5.95 -8.94
CA SER A 394 -0.15 -5.11 -10.10
C SER A 394 0.53 -3.76 -10.04
N ILE A 395 0.50 -3.12 -8.86
CA ILE A 395 1.25 -1.90 -8.59
C ILE A 395 1.68 -1.85 -7.13
N THR A 396 2.91 -1.44 -6.85
CA THR A 396 3.41 -1.23 -5.48
C THR A 396 3.76 0.23 -5.25
N TYR A 397 3.63 0.66 -4.00
CA TYR A 397 3.95 2.00 -3.55
C TYR A 397 4.89 1.97 -2.35
N GLU A 398 5.82 2.93 -2.32
CA GLU A 398 6.68 3.20 -1.19
C GLU A 398 6.49 4.67 -0.77
N PRO A 399 5.45 4.99 0.03
CA PRO A 399 5.09 6.37 0.33
C PRO A 399 6.20 7.20 0.97
N ASN A 400 7.14 6.52 1.63
CA ASN A 400 8.29 7.12 2.30
C ASN A 400 9.52 7.24 1.36
N LEU A 401 9.63 6.48 0.26
CA LEU A 401 10.76 6.49 -0.68
C LEU A 401 12.07 5.88 -0.14
N GLN A 402 12.00 4.96 0.82
CA GLN A 402 13.15 4.43 1.55
C GLN A 402 14.12 3.59 0.70
N GLN A 403 13.63 2.80 -0.23
CA GLN A 403 14.43 1.76 -0.88
C GLN A 403 14.86 2.14 -2.29
N ARG A 404 13.91 2.68 -3.06
CA ARG A 404 14.09 2.93 -4.50
C ARG A 404 13.94 4.38 -4.87
N ARG A 405 13.69 5.24 -3.87
CA ARG A 405 13.52 6.68 -4.01
C ARG A 405 12.28 7.10 -4.83
N ALA A 406 11.48 6.16 -5.34
CA ALA A 406 10.27 6.44 -6.11
C ALA A 406 9.02 6.04 -5.32
N MET A 407 7.94 6.83 -5.42
CA MET A 407 6.71 6.48 -4.72
C MET A 407 6.02 5.28 -5.35
N VAL A 408 6.00 5.17 -6.67
CA VAL A 408 5.42 4.04 -7.38
C VAL A 408 6.57 3.15 -7.83
N LEU A 409 6.51 1.87 -7.46
CA LEU A 409 7.57 0.91 -7.72
C LEU A 409 7.15 -0.10 -8.78
N ASP A 410 7.01 -1.36 -8.43
CA ASP A 410 6.63 -2.40 -9.38
C ASP A 410 5.31 -2.01 -10.01
N THR A 411 5.31 -1.81 -11.33
CA THR A 411 4.08 -1.70 -12.13
C THR A 411 4.10 -2.83 -13.12
N ARG A 412 3.05 -3.64 -13.09
CA ARG A 412 3.04 -4.91 -13.79
C ARG A 412 1.82 -5.04 -14.67
N PRO A 413 1.98 -5.61 -15.85
CA PRO A 413 0.87 -5.85 -16.71
C PRO A 413 -0.03 -6.94 -16.16
N PHE A 414 -1.30 -6.83 -16.53
CA PHE A 414 -2.36 -7.71 -16.05
C PHE A 414 -2.93 -8.54 -17.20
N LEU A 415 -3.29 -9.79 -16.92
CA LEU A 415 -3.81 -10.74 -17.90
C LEU A 415 -2.91 -10.91 -19.13
N VAL A 416 -1.59 -10.92 -18.91
CA VAL A 416 -0.58 -11.32 -19.90
C VAL A 416 0.20 -12.51 -19.38
N CYS A 417 0.96 -13.18 -20.25
CA CYS A 417 1.71 -14.37 -19.86
C CYS A 417 2.70 -14.10 -18.72
N ALA A 418 2.78 -15.05 -17.78
CA ALA A 418 3.76 -15.08 -16.71
C ALA A 418 5.22 -14.99 -17.22
N MET A 419 6.13 -14.41 -16.43
CA MET A 419 7.54 -14.28 -16.81
C MET A 419 8.24 -15.61 -17.09
N ASP A 420 7.85 -16.66 -16.37
CA ASP A 420 8.49 -17.97 -16.44
C ASP A 420 7.91 -18.87 -17.54
N ILE A 421 7.01 -18.35 -18.39
CA ILE A 421 6.41 -19.06 -19.53
C ILE A 421 7.05 -18.55 -20.83
N PRO A 422 8.02 -19.27 -21.42
CA PRO A 422 8.87 -18.76 -22.50
C PRO A 422 8.13 -18.40 -23.79
N ASP A 423 7.03 -19.10 -24.10
CA ASP A 423 6.36 -19.02 -25.41
C ASP A 423 4.91 -18.54 -25.35
N CYS A 424 4.42 -18.05 -24.21
CA CYS A 424 2.99 -17.74 -24.03
C CYS A 424 2.04 -18.89 -24.45
N ALA A 425 2.55 -20.13 -24.50
CA ALA A 425 1.84 -21.28 -25.00
C ALA A 425 1.36 -22.12 -23.80
N CYS A 426 0.05 -22.37 -23.73
CA CYS A 426 -0.51 -23.27 -22.71
C CYS A 426 -0.02 -24.71 -23.02
N HIS A 427 1.05 -25.16 -22.37
CA HIS A 427 1.63 -26.49 -22.59
C HIS A 427 0.89 -27.57 -21.79
N LYS A 428 0.61 -28.71 -22.44
CA LYS A 428 0.21 -29.94 -21.75
C LYS A 428 1.47 -30.62 -21.21
N GLU A 429 1.72 -30.56 -19.91
CA GLU A 429 2.79 -31.39 -19.32
C GLU A 429 2.36 -32.86 -19.20
N THR A 430 3.29 -33.76 -19.51
CA THR A 430 3.21 -35.19 -19.16
C THR A 430 4.32 -35.51 -18.17
N ASN A 431 3.99 -36.16 -17.05
CA ASN A 431 4.99 -36.57 -16.07
C ASN A 431 5.80 -37.80 -16.54
N ALA A 432 6.87 -38.11 -15.80
CA ALA A 432 7.84 -39.15 -16.10
C ALA A 432 7.30 -40.60 -16.11
N SER A 433 6.03 -40.83 -15.72
CA SER A 433 5.38 -42.16 -15.75
C SER A 433 4.48 -42.36 -16.96
N GLY A 434 4.34 -41.37 -17.84
CA GLY A 434 3.45 -41.44 -19.00
C GLY A 434 1.95 -41.42 -18.63
N ALA A 435 1.62 -41.12 -17.38
CA ALA A 435 0.25 -40.99 -16.88
C ALA A 435 -0.09 -39.51 -16.66
N PHE A 436 -1.20 -39.04 -17.24
CA PHE A 436 -1.65 -37.65 -17.21
C PHE A 436 -1.61 -37.05 -15.79
N ALA A 437 -0.88 -35.94 -15.61
CA ALA A 437 -1.09 -35.04 -14.49
C ALA A 437 -2.26 -34.12 -14.86
N GLU A 438 -3.39 -34.25 -14.17
CA GLU A 438 -4.53 -33.35 -14.35
C GLU A 438 -4.21 -31.97 -13.74
N MET A 439 -3.87 -31.01 -14.60
CA MET A 439 -4.34 -29.61 -14.58
C MET A 439 -4.02 -28.99 -15.95
N ARG A 440 -4.99 -28.85 -16.87
CA ARG A 440 -6.15 -27.92 -16.97
C ARG A 440 -5.93 -26.64 -17.79
N CYS A 441 -5.04 -26.66 -18.78
CA CYS A 441 -5.28 -25.91 -20.02
C CYS A 441 -5.49 -26.89 -21.18
N GLN A 442 -6.59 -27.65 -21.14
CA GLN A 442 -7.10 -28.20 -22.40
C GLN A 442 -7.70 -27.01 -23.15
N MET A 443 -7.12 -26.56 -24.25
CA MET A 443 -7.81 -26.15 -25.49
C MET A 443 -6.88 -25.34 -26.42
N THR A 444 -7.17 -25.42 -27.71
CA THR A 444 -6.51 -24.72 -28.84
C THR A 444 -6.81 -23.21 -28.91
N GLN A 445 -7.38 -22.60 -27.87
CA GLN A 445 -7.80 -21.19 -27.84
C GLN A 445 -7.49 -20.55 -26.48
N ALA A 446 -7.05 -19.28 -26.50
CA ALA A 446 -6.67 -18.48 -25.32
C ALA A 446 -7.77 -18.34 -24.26
N GLU A 447 -9.03 -18.65 -24.58
CA GLU A 447 -10.17 -18.53 -23.67
C GLU A 447 -10.13 -19.50 -22.46
N GLY A 448 -9.43 -20.63 -22.57
CA GLY A 448 -9.32 -21.62 -21.50
C GLY A 448 -8.29 -21.29 -20.41
N CYS A 449 -7.43 -20.29 -20.65
CA CYS A 449 -6.37 -19.87 -19.72
C CYS A 449 -6.76 -18.57 -18.97
N ARG A 450 -8.02 -18.10 -19.11
CA ARG A 450 -8.54 -16.86 -18.52
C ARG A 450 -8.70 -16.97 -17.00
N GLY A 451 -8.10 -16.04 -16.27
CA GLY A 451 -8.10 -16.02 -14.81
C GLY A 451 -7.40 -17.21 -14.14
N ASP A 452 -6.66 -18.01 -14.92
CA ASP A 452 -5.76 -19.02 -14.37
C ASP A 452 -4.44 -18.35 -13.99
N VAL A 453 -4.31 -18.08 -12.70
CA VAL A 453 -3.11 -17.52 -12.05
C VAL A 453 -1.83 -18.30 -12.32
N ASN A 454 -1.89 -19.53 -12.82
CA ASN A 454 -0.69 -20.29 -13.19
C ASN A 454 -0.20 -19.93 -14.61
N VAL A 455 -1.03 -19.27 -15.43
CA VAL A 455 -0.70 -18.80 -16.78
C VAL A 455 -0.47 -17.29 -16.80
N THR A 456 -1.29 -16.53 -16.07
CA THR A 456 -1.25 -15.07 -15.99
C THR A 456 -0.50 -14.54 -14.75
N GLY A 457 -0.02 -15.43 -13.88
CA GLY A 457 0.65 -15.06 -12.63
C GLY A 457 2.07 -14.49 -12.80
N TRP A 458 2.45 -13.54 -11.95
CA TRP A 458 3.78 -12.93 -11.83
C TRP A 458 4.42 -12.51 -13.17
N THR A 459 4.01 -11.35 -13.66
CA THR A 459 4.43 -10.75 -14.94
C THR A 459 5.64 -9.82 -14.81
N GLU A 460 6.21 -9.35 -15.92
CA GLU A 460 7.39 -8.47 -15.94
C GLU A 460 7.12 -7.12 -15.27
N ASN A 461 8.12 -6.54 -14.62
CA ASN A 461 8.04 -5.20 -14.07
C ASN A 461 8.38 -4.15 -15.13
N SER A 462 7.50 -3.17 -15.33
CA SER A 462 7.66 -2.08 -16.30
C SER A 462 8.24 -0.80 -15.69
N GLY A 463 8.60 -0.81 -14.41
CA GLY A 463 9.19 0.32 -13.70
C GLY A 463 8.15 1.15 -12.96
N GLY A 464 8.62 2.25 -12.40
CA GLY A 464 7.88 3.06 -11.46
C GLY A 464 7.57 4.45 -11.98
N SER A 465 6.94 5.20 -11.10
CA SER A 465 6.56 6.60 -11.26
C SER A 465 6.85 7.34 -9.95
N ASP A 466 6.85 8.66 -9.99
CA ASP A 466 7.03 9.44 -8.77
C ASP A 466 6.10 10.65 -8.71
N PHE A 467 5.81 11.08 -7.49
CA PHE A 467 5.01 12.26 -7.20
C PHE A 467 5.91 13.31 -6.58
N LEU A 468 5.88 14.53 -7.14
CA LEU A 468 6.70 15.66 -6.72
C LEU A 468 8.21 15.34 -6.61
N VAL A 469 8.91 15.38 -7.74
CA VAL A 469 10.38 15.36 -7.77
C VAL A 469 10.91 16.78 -7.54
N ALA A 470 11.15 17.07 -6.27
CA ALA A 470 11.87 18.18 -5.66
C ALA A 470 13.41 18.10 -5.70
N ILE A 471 14.17 18.89 -6.49
CA ILE A 471 15.64 19.02 -6.32
C ILE A 471 16.05 20.47 -6.08
N ASN A 472 16.79 20.73 -5.01
CA ASN A 472 17.29 22.08 -4.71
C ASN A 472 18.54 22.46 -5.53
N GLU A 473 19.02 23.69 -5.37
CA GLU A 473 20.20 24.20 -6.09
C GLU A 473 21.50 23.47 -5.76
N GLU A 474 21.60 22.84 -4.58
CA GLU A 474 22.73 22.00 -4.20
C GLU A 474 22.67 20.58 -4.78
N GLY A 475 21.63 20.25 -5.55
CA GLY A 475 21.42 18.92 -6.13
C GLY A 475 20.76 17.91 -5.18
N SER A 476 20.30 18.36 -4.01
CA SER A 476 19.69 17.52 -2.99
C SER A 476 18.18 17.38 -3.20
N TYR A 477 17.69 16.15 -3.09
CA TYR A 477 16.29 15.85 -3.20
C TYR A 477 15.51 16.25 -1.95
N GLN A 478 14.35 16.86 -2.16
CA GLN A 478 13.45 17.26 -1.09
C GLN A 478 12.45 16.14 -0.81
N TYR A 479 12.93 15.13 -0.08
CA TYR A 479 12.10 13.99 0.34
C TYR A 479 10.90 14.42 1.17
N LEU A 480 9.84 13.62 1.15
CA LEU A 480 8.71 13.85 2.04
C LEU A 480 9.04 13.36 3.45
N THR A 481 8.81 14.23 4.41
CA THR A 481 8.83 13.95 5.84
C THR A 481 7.39 13.85 6.33
N ASN A 482 7.21 13.28 7.52
CA ASN A 482 5.90 13.23 8.18
C ASN A 482 4.83 12.50 7.34
N VAL A 483 5.22 11.43 6.65
CA VAL A 483 4.33 10.71 5.73
C VAL A 483 3.28 9.91 6.51
N THR A 484 2.02 10.22 6.26
CA THR A 484 0.86 9.49 6.80
C THR A 484 0.12 8.77 5.67
N ALA A 485 -0.53 7.65 5.98
CA ALA A 485 -1.35 6.88 5.04
C ALA A 485 -2.79 6.79 5.57
N ARG A 486 -3.77 6.92 4.67
CA ARG A 486 -5.20 6.77 4.94
C ARG A 486 -5.84 5.92 3.84
N HIS A 487 -6.36 4.77 4.23
CA HIS A 487 -7.08 3.89 3.31
C HIS A 487 -8.58 4.14 3.50
N THR A 488 -9.23 4.62 2.45
CA THR A 488 -10.70 4.79 2.45
C THR A 488 -11.39 3.57 1.87
N SER A 489 -10.71 2.85 0.97
CA SER A 489 -11.12 1.54 0.52
C SER A 489 -9.92 0.66 0.16
N ASN A 490 -10.02 -0.63 0.47
CA ASN A 490 -9.01 -1.65 0.20
C ASN A 490 -9.45 -2.69 -0.85
N GLY A 491 -10.59 -2.49 -1.53
CA GLY A 491 -11.22 -3.48 -2.40
C GLY A 491 -12.50 -4.06 -1.79
N PRO A 492 -13.16 -5.03 -2.46
CA PRO A 492 -12.68 -5.85 -3.58
C PRO A 492 -12.95 -5.30 -5.00
N LEU A 493 -13.68 -4.20 -5.18
CA LEU A 493 -13.99 -3.59 -6.48
C LEU A 493 -13.20 -2.31 -6.76
N LEU A 494 -12.86 -1.56 -5.72
CA LEU A 494 -12.13 -0.30 -5.82
C LEU A 494 -11.21 -0.15 -4.62
N THR A 495 -9.98 0.25 -4.87
CA THR A 495 -9.06 0.69 -3.83
C THR A 495 -8.93 2.21 -3.87
N ASN A 496 -8.73 2.81 -2.71
CA ASN A 496 -8.50 4.24 -2.59
C ASN A 496 -7.69 4.53 -1.32
N ALA A 497 -6.41 4.86 -1.49
CA ALA A 497 -5.49 5.21 -0.43
C ALA A 497 -4.85 6.58 -0.67
N SER A 498 -4.78 7.40 0.38
CA SER A 498 -4.19 8.74 0.35
C SER A 498 -2.97 8.82 1.26
N TYR A 499 -1.95 9.53 0.81
CA TYR A 499 -0.70 9.72 1.52
C TYR A 499 -0.39 11.21 1.63
N LEU A 500 -0.24 11.70 2.85
CA LEU A 500 0.11 13.10 3.12
C LEU A 500 1.53 13.21 3.64
N GLY A 501 2.26 14.23 3.25
CA GLY A 501 3.60 14.53 3.76
C GLY A 501 4.00 15.98 3.49
N VAL A 502 5.18 16.39 3.92
CA VAL A 502 5.74 17.71 3.62
C VAL A 502 7.18 17.55 3.14
N THR A 503 7.58 18.33 2.14
CA THR A 503 8.98 18.33 1.67
C THR A 503 9.95 18.58 2.83
N ALA A 504 11.16 18.05 2.76
CA ALA A 504 12.16 18.10 3.84
C ALA A 504 12.55 19.53 4.25
N ASP A 505 12.47 20.47 3.32
CA ASP A 505 12.64 21.90 3.53
C ASP A 505 11.40 22.59 4.15
N GLY A 506 10.31 21.86 4.37
CA GLY A 506 9.04 22.36 4.90
C GLY A 506 8.27 23.28 3.94
N ALA A 507 8.61 23.28 2.64
CA ALA A 507 8.08 24.27 1.71
C ALA A 507 6.77 23.88 1.03
N VAL A 508 6.51 22.58 0.81
CA VAL A 508 5.33 22.11 0.10
C VAL A 508 4.65 21.00 0.90
N LEU A 509 3.38 21.22 1.27
CA LEU A 509 2.50 20.18 1.79
C LEU A 509 1.98 19.36 0.60
N VAL A 510 2.06 18.04 0.72
CA VAL A 510 1.81 17.09 -0.35
C VAL A 510 0.74 16.11 0.07
N GLU A 511 -0.30 15.99 -0.74
CA GLU A 511 -1.31 14.93 -0.67
C GLU A 511 -1.33 14.17 -1.99
N ARG A 512 -1.32 12.85 -1.92
CA ARG A 512 -1.25 11.93 -3.06
C ARG A 512 -2.26 10.82 -2.84
N THR A 513 -3.17 10.62 -3.78
CA THR A 513 -4.20 9.58 -3.68
C THR A 513 -4.04 8.63 -4.84
N VAL A 514 -4.05 7.32 -4.55
CA VAL A 514 -3.92 6.27 -5.55
C VAL A 514 -5.15 5.38 -5.50
N SER A 515 -5.65 5.01 -6.67
CA SER A 515 -6.84 4.17 -6.81
C SER A 515 -6.68 3.20 -7.97
N THR A 516 -7.07 1.96 -7.75
CA THR A 516 -7.13 0.89 -8.76
C THR A 516 -8.48 0.21 -8.62
N TRP A 517 -9.04 -0.31 -9.70
CA TRP A 517 -10.33 -0.99 -9.66
C TRP A 517 -10.26 -2.38 -10.26
N ALA A 518 -11.19 -3.22 -9.82
CA ALA A 518 -11.42 -4.55 -10.33
C ALA A 518 -11.68 -4.49 -11.83
N THR A 519 -11.04 -5.38 -12.57
CA THR A 519 -11.10 -5.39 -14.03
C THR A 519 -10.93 -6.80 -14.61
N ASN A 520 -11.28 -6.99 -15.87
CA ASN A 520 -10.91 -8.16 -16.66
C ASN A 520 -10.25 -7.77 -18.00
N ASP A 521 -9.82 -6.52 -18.13
CA ASP A 521 -9.13 -5.97 -19.31
C ASP A 521 -7.64 -5.76 -19.04
N LEU A 522 -7.25 -4.59 -18.54
CA LEU A 522 -5.89 -4.12 -18.37
C LEU A 522 -5.75 -3.37 -17.04
N ALA A 523 -4.53 -3.31 -16.50
CA ALA A 523 -4.27 -2.60 -15.27
C ALA A 523 -4.33 -1.08 -15.48
N ARG A 524 -5.21 -0.42 -14.73
CA ARG A 524 -5.38 1.04 -14.72
C ARG A 524 -5.30 1.56 -13.31
N HIS A 525 -4.60 2.66 -13.16
CA HIS A 525 -4.35 3.30 -11.86
C HIS A 525 -4.61 4.79 -11.98
N LEU A 526 -5.49 5.32 -11.14
CA LEU A 526 -5.71 6.76 -11.02
C LEU A 526 -4.83 7.30 -9.89
N HIS A 527 -3.95 8.23 -10.24
CA HIS A 527 -3.04 8.93 -9.36
C HIS A 527 -3.45 10.40 -9.28
N SER A 528 -4.02 10.80 -8.15
CA SER A 528 -4.37 12.19 -7.87
C SER A 528 -3.33 12.82 -6.95
N PHE A 529 -3.08 14.11 -7.12
CA PHE A 529 -2.21 14.86 -6.22
C PHE A 529 -2.77 16.25 -5.92
N THR A 530 -2.41 16.77 -4.75
CA THR A 530 -2.58 18.16 -4.36
C THR A 530 -1.33 18.63 -3.62
N TYR A 531 -0.76 19.74 -4.08
CA TYR A 531 0.40 20.39 -3.49
C TYR A 531 0.02 21.78 -3.04
N GLN A 532 0.23 22.08 -1.76
CA GLN A 532 0.03 23.42 -1.19
C GLN A 532 1.38 24.00 -0.83
N VAL A 533 1.74 25.12 -1.45
CA VAL A 533 3.01 25.79 -1.21
C VAL A 533 2.89 26.61 0.06
N LEU A 534 3.69 26.28 1.08
CA LEU A 534 3.63 26.89 2.41
C LEU A 534 4.52 28.13 2.52
N ARG A 535 5.59 28.20 1.73
CA ARG A 535 6.51 29.33 1.65
C ARG A 535 7.10 29.44 0.25
N ASN A 536 7.53 30.64 -0.12
CA ASN A 536 8.21 30.85 -1.40
C ASN A 536 9.42 29.93 -1.52
N VAL A 537 9.52 29.23 -2.65
CA VAL A 537 10.59 28.27 -2.92
C VAL A 537 10.85 28.18 -4.43
N SER A 538 12.06 27.80 -4.79
CA SER A 538 12.44 27.48 -6.16
C SER A 538 13.32 26.24 -6.12
N TYR A 539 13.12 25.37 -7.11
CA TYR A 539 13.85 24.13 -7.25
C TYR A 539 14.62 24.12 -8.57
N ALA A 540 15.82 23.54 -8.56
CA ALA A 540 16.62 23.34 -9.76
C ALA A 540 15.94 22.36 -10.74
N ARG A 541 15.24 21.36 -10.18
CA ARG A 541 14.31 20.49 -10.91
C ARG A 541 13.03 20.35 -10.11
N LEU A 542 11.91 20.56 -10.78
CA LEU A 542 10.56 20.36 -10.25
C LEU A 542 9.74 19.59 -11.28
N ALA A 543 9.37 18.37 -10.95
CA ALA A 543 8.35 17.62 -11.67
C ALA A 543 7.19 17.30 -10.73
N LEU A 544 5.97 17.64 -11.12
CA LEU A 544 4.76 17.37 -10.36
C LEU A 544 4.44 15.87 -10.36
N TYR A 545 4.66 15.21 -11.50
CA TYR A 545 4.52 13.77 -11.64
C TYR A 545 5.55 13.26 -12.64
N VAL A 546 6.09 12.06 -12.44
CA VAL A 546 7.04 11.44 -13.35
C VAL A 546 6.58 10.03 -13.69
N LEU A 547 6.40 9.72 -14.97
CA LEU A 547 6.32 8.34 -15.47
C LEU A 547 7.72 7.90 -15.89
N GLY A 548 8.24 6.83 -15.29
CA GLY A 548 9.63 6.41 -15.44
C GLY A 548 10.54 7.13 -14.46
N ALA A 549 10.46 6.74 -13.19
CA ALA A 549 11.22 7.36 -12.11
C ALA A 549 12.75 7.23 -12.30
N ASP A 550 13.51 8.20 -11.77
CA ASP A 550 14.96 8.38 -11.97
C ASP A 550 15.83 7.14 -11.83
N TRP A 551 15.44 6.20 -10.96
CA TRP A 551 16.19 4.97 -10.64
C TRP A 551 15.30 3.72 -10.63
N TYR A 552 14.08 3.84 -11.16
CA TYR A 552 13.11 2.76 -11.19
C TYR A 552 12.31 2.84 -12.49
N ASN A 553 12.95 2.53 -13.61
CA ASN A 553 12.34 2.59 -14.93
C ASN A 553 12.87 1.44 -15.80
N PHE A 554 12.07 0.40 -16.06
CA PHE A 554 12.56 -0.83 -16.70
C PHE A 554 12.31 -0.90 -18.20
N VAL A 555 11.80 0.17 -18.83
CA VAL A 555 11.58 0.19 -20.28
C VAL A 555 12.75 0.87 -20.98
N ALA A 556 13.61 0.04 -21.58
CA ALA A 556 14.69 0.48 -22.44
C ALA A 556 14.17 0.89 -23.81
N ASP A 557 14.71 1.98 -24.32
CA ASP A 557 14.45 2.50 -25.66
C ASP A 557 12.98 2.64 -26.13
N PRO A 558 12.06 3.19 -25.31
CA PRO A 558 10.67 3.31 -25.71
C PRO A 558 10.50 4.28 -26.88
N GLY A 559 9.57 3.92 -27.79
CA GLY A 559 8.93 4.90 -28.65
C GLY A 559 8.06 5.84 -27.84
N PHE A 560 7.75 7.01 -28.39
CA PHE A 560 6.93 8.03 -27.75
C PHE A 560 5.85 8.53 -28.71
N ALA A 561 4.63 8.69 -28.20
CA ALA A 561 3.56 9.41 -28.86
C ALA A 561 2.82 10.27 -27.85
N HIS A 562 2.29 11.40 -28.28
CA HIS A 562 1.46 12.26 -27.43
C HIS A 562 0.35 12.94 -28.22
N GLY A 563 -0.71 13.29 -27.50
CA GLY A 563 -1.82 14.03 -28.05
C GLY A 563 -2.69 14.68 -26.99
N ASP A 564 -3.80 15.24 -27.44
CA ASP A 564 -4.79 15.90 -26.61
C ASP A 564 -6.21 15.40 -26.94
N ALA A 565 -7.24 16.05 -26.40
CA ALA A 565 -8.64 15.71 -26.66
C ALA A 565 -9.03 15.72 -28.16
N HIS A 566 -8.25 16.41 -29.01
CA HIS A 566 -8.44 16.50 -30.47
C HIS A 566 -7.58 15.51 -31.25
N GLY A 567 -6.83 14.63 -30.58
CA GLY A 567 -6.08 13.53 -31.16
C GLY A 567 -4.57 13.71 -31.14
N LEU A 568 -3.89 12.93 -31.99
CA LEU A 568 -2.42 12.83 -32.04
C LEU A 568 -1.78 14.17 -32.41
N LYS A 569 -0.75 14.58 -31.65
CA LYS A 569 0.06 15.77 -31.95
C LYS A 569 1.46 15.44 -32.44
N GLY A 570 2.06 14.37 -31.92
CA GLY A 570 3.43 14.03 -32.25
C GLY A 570 3.81 12.59 -31.92
N THR A 571 4.77 12.07 -32.66
CA THR A 571 5.43 10.78 -32.40
C THR A 571 6.94 10.91 -32.56
N ALA A 572 7.68 10.11 -31.80
CA ALA A 572 9.12 10.00 -31.90
C ALA A 572 9.55 8.55 -31.62
N MET A 573 10.51 8.03 -32.39
CA MET A 573 11.10 6.71 -32.16
C MET A 573 12.54 6.84 -31.66
N ASN A 574 12.98 5.91 -30.80
CA ASN A 574 14.34 5.79 -30.29
C ASN A 574 14.86 7.07 -29.59
N LEU A 575 13.97 7.84 -28.95
CA LEU A 575 14.35 9.14 -28.38
C LEU A 575 15.37 9.00 -27.23
N SER A 576 15.18 8.03 -26.34
CA SER A 576 16.09 7.70 -25.23
C SER A 576 17.53 7.43 -25.70
N SER A 577 17.71 6.76 -26.83
CA SER A 577 19.06 6.43 -27.35
C SER A 577 19.86 7.69 -27.69
N GLN A 578 19.17 8.80 -27.95
CA GLN A 578 19.74 10.10 -28.29
C GLN A 578 19.98 11.00 -27.07
N LEU A 579 19.40 10.68 -25.91
CA LEU A 579 19.54 11.45 -24.69
C LEU A 579 20.62 10.83 -23.79
N GLU A 580 21.44 11.68 -23.17
CA GLU A 580 22.27 11.28 -22.05
C GLU A 580 21.43 11.07 -20.79
N ARG A 581 22.05 10.46 -19.78
CA ARG A 581 21.40 10.25 -18.47
C ARG A 581 21.17 11.59 -17.79
N PHE A 582 19.95 11.79 -17.31
CA PHE A 582 19.47 13.04 -16.72
C PHE A 582 19.58 14.25 -17.66
N GLU A 583 19.40 14.02 -18.97
CA GLU A 583 19.36 15.07 -19.99
C GLU A 583 17.95 15.29 -20.52
N TYR A 584 17.51 16.55 -20.54
CA TYR A 584 16.23 16.92 -21.15
C TYR A 584 16.30 16.94 -22.67
N SER A 585 15.24 16.44 -23.31
CA SER A 585 15.07 16.58 -24.76
C SER A 585 14.96 18.04 -25.17
N LYS A 586 15.77 18.46 -26.15
CA LYS A 586 15.69 19.82 -26.72
C LYS A 586 14.37 20.13 -27.43
N LEU A 587 13.67 19.09 -27.90
CA LEU A 587 12.42 19.22 -28.67
C LEU A 587 11.18 19.07 -27.78
N HIS A 588 11.31 18.35 -26.67
CA HIS A 588 10.20 18.03 -25.78
C HIS A 588 10.53 18.49 -24.36
N GLN A 589 10.84 19.78 -24.21
CA GLN A 589 11.07 20.42 -22.92
C GLN A 589 10.01 21.51 -22.73
N LYS A 590 9.25 21.41 -21.63
CA LYS A 590 8.14 22.31 -21.31
C LYS A 590 7.14 22.47 -22.47
N VAL A 591 6.78 21.36 -23.10
CA VAL A 591 5.78 21.37 -24.18
C VAL A 591 4.39 21.45 -23.54
N PRO A 592 3.52 22.37 -23.98
CA PRO A 592 2.13 22.43 -23.54
C PRO A 592 1.41 21.09 -23.71
N CYS A 593 0.67 20.69 -22.69
CA CYS A 593 -0.17 19.50 -22.71
C CYS A 593 -1.35 19.64 -23.69
N GLY A 594 -1.83 20.87 -23.94
CA GLY A 594 -3.01 21.12 -24.76
C GLY A 594 -4.33 20.86 -24.01
N ASP A 595 -5.41 20.65 -24.76
CA ASP A 595 -6.74 20.48 -24.20
C ASP A 595 -6.89 19.13 -23.47
N LEU A 596 -7.43 19.16 -22.25
CA LEU A 596 -7.64 17.94 -21.46
C LEU A 596 -8.80 17.08 -22.01
N PRO A 597 -8.73 15.75 -21.89
CA PRO A 597 -7.58 15.01 -21.41
C PRO A 597 -6.42 15.04 -22.42
N CYS A 598 -5.20 15.31 -21.95
CA CYS A 598 -3.99 15.12 -22.74
C CYS A 598 -3.34 13.79 -22.39
N TRP A 599 -2.69 13.16 -23.36
CA TRP A 599 -2.23 11.78 -23.23
C TRP A 599 -0.85 11.55 -23.83
N PHE A 600 -0.18 10.53 -23.29
CA PHE A 600 1.18 10.14 -23.62
C PHE A 600 1.26 8.62 -23.68
N ALA A 601 1.99 8.09 -24.66
CA ALA A 601 2.23 6.65 -24.80
C ALA A 601 3.73 6.39 -24.92
N LEU A 602 4.26 5.59 -23.98
CA LEU A 602 5.61 5.03 -24.03
C LEU A 602 5.53 3.59 -24.56
N LEU A 603 6.05 3.40 -25.76
CA LEU A 603 5.91 2.18 -26.55
C LEU A 603 7.13 1.27 -26.35
N ASP A 604 7.00 0.30 -25.45
CA ASP A 604 8.03 -0.71 -25.19
C ASP A 604 8.39 -1.54 -26.45
N PRO A 605 9.66 -1.53 -26.91
CA PRO A 605 10.13 -2.23 -28.10
C PRO A 605 10.56 -3.69 -27.86
N SER A 606 10.56 -4.16 -26.60
CA SER A 606 11.14 -5.43 -26.16
C SER A 606 10.26 -6.66 -26.47
N GLN A 607 10.24 -7.68 -25.62
CA GLN A 607 9.48 -8.92 -25.83
C GLN A 607 7.96 -8.67 -25.80
N ALA A 608 7.18 -9.60 -26.37
CA ALA A 608 5.73 -9.46 -26.47
C ALA A 608 5.01 -9.48 -25.10
N ARG A 609 5.58 -10.17 -24.10
CA ARG A 609 5.02 -10.25 -22.74
C ARG A 609 5.13 -8.96 -21.90
N HIS A 610 5.96 -8.02 -22.35
CA HIS A 610 6.04 -6.68 -21.75
C HIS A 610 4.83 -5.84 -22.18
N VAL A 611 4.69 -4.63 -21.64
CA VAL A 611 3.58 -3.74 -21.95
C VAL A 611 3.99 -2.35 -22.35
N HIS A 612 3.10 -1.72 -23.11
CA HIS A 612 3.15 -0.30 -23.32
C HIS A 612 2.58 0.43 -22.09
N ARG A 613 3.08 1.64 -21.85
CA ARG A 613 2.64 2.49 -20.72
C ARG A 613 1.95 3.73 -21.27
N GLY A 614 0.70 3.93 -20.89
CA GLY A 614 -0.07 5.13 -21.19
C GLY A 614 -0.16 6.03 -19.97
N LEU A 615 -0.11 7.35 -20.20
CA LEU A 615 -0.38 8.35 -19.17
C LEU A 615 -1.45 9.30 -19.70
N VAL A 616 -2.53 9.51 -18.96
CA VAL A 616 -3.61 10.44 -19.33
C VAL A 616 -3.78 11.45 -18.20
N LEU A 617 -3.51 12.72 -18.47
CA LEU A 617 -3.84 13.80 -17.55
C LEU A 617 -5.32 14.16 -17.76
N ARG A 618 -6.15 13.79 -16.79
CA ARG A 618 -7.62 13.96 -16.86
C ARG A 618 -8.06 15.30 -16.28
N ARG A 619 -7.43 15.71 -15.19
CA ARG A 619 -7.69 17.00 -14.53
C ARG A 619 -6.38 17.66 -14.17
N PHE A 620 -6.30 18.98 -14.33
CA PHE A 620 -5.20 19.78 -13.85
C PHE A 620 -5.65 21.19 -13.46
N GLU A 621 -5.25 21.63 -12.27
CA GLU A 621 -5.50 22.98 -11.78
C GLU A 621 -4.28 23.48 -11.03
N ALA A 622 -3.66 24.56 -11.49
CA ALA A 622 -2.54 25.22 -10.81
C ALA A 622 -2.90 26.68 -10.54
N ARG A 623 -3.29 27.00 -9.31
CA ARG A 623 -3.72 28.32 -8.87
C ARG A 623 -2.55 29.05 -8.22
N GLN A 624 -2.16 30.19 -8.79
CA GLN A 624 -1.07 31.02 -8.27
C GLN A 624 -1.61 32.27 -7.56
N GLY A 625 -1.10 32.59 -6.37
CA GLY A 625 -1.35 33.91 -5.73
C GLY A 625 -2.23 33.95 -4.47
N GLY A 626 -2.33 32.85 -3.70
CA GLY A 626 -2.76 32.90 -2.29
C GLY A 626 -4.27 32.82 -2.01
N GLY A 627 -4.72 31.61 -1.64
CA GLY A 627 -5.97 31.38 -0.88
C GLY A 627 -7.19 30.90 -1.69
N TRP A 628 -7.99 30.02 -1.06
CA TRP A 628 -9.17 29.33 -1.63
C TRP A 628 -10.38 30.24 -1.90
N SER A 629 -10.26 31.56 -1.68
CA SER A 629 -11.38 32.50 -1.73
C SER A 629 -11.53 33.17 -3.11
N GLY A 630 -12.39 32.59 -3.95
CA GLY A 630 -13.30 33.26 -4.90
C GLY A 630 -12.76 34.30 -5.89
N ASN A 631 -12.91 34.00 -7.19
CA ASN A 631 -12.60 34.79 -8.39
C ASN A 631 -11.11 34.96 -8.71
N LEU A 632 -10.50 33.88 -9.19
CA LEU A 632 -9.23 33.94 -9.92
C LEU A 632 -9.50 34.37 -11.37
N SER A 633 -8.70 35.28 -11.91
CA SER A 633 -8.68 35.55 -13.35
C SER A 633 -8.01 34.40 -14.10
N SER A 634 -8.38 34.17 -15.37
CA SER A 634 -7.73 33.16 -16.25
C SER A 634 -6.20 33.24 -16.25
N ASP A 635 -5.66 34.44 -16.06
CA ASP A 635 -4.22 34.73 -16.10
C ASP A 635 -3.45 34.22 -14.86
N GLN A 636 -4.15 33.67 -13.85
CA GLN A 636 -3.57 33.12 -12.61
C GLN A 636 -3.56 31.58 -12.60
N ILE A 637 -3.95 30.93 -13.71
CA ILE A 637 -3.94 29.49 -13.86
C ILE A 637 -2.75 29.10 -14.75
N SER A 638 -1.78 28.39 -14.18
CA SER A 638 -0.66 27.86 -14.97
C SER A 638 -1.08 26.66 -15.79
N GLU A 639 -0.62 26.60 -17.04
CA GLU A 639 -0.81 25.44 -17.92
C GLU A 639 0.09 24.27 -17.48
N ALA A 640 -0.42 23.05 -17.61
CA ALA A 640 0.39 21.85 -17.51
C ALA A 640 1.32 21.75 -18.72
N VAL A 641 2.60 21.52 -18.45
CA VAL A 641 3.57 21.20 -19.49
C VAL A 641 4.18 19.83 -19.21
N PHE A 642 4.68 19.19 -20.26
CA PHE A 642 5.47 17.98 -20.12
C PHE A 642 6.90 18.17 -20.62
N SER A 643 7.82 17.40 -20.05
CA SER A 643 9.20 17.29 -20.51
C SER A 643 9.62 15.83 -20.62
N LEU A 644 10.42 15.52 -21.63
CA LEU A 644 11.06 14.22 -21.77
C LEU A 644 12.49 14.29 -21.25
N LEU A 645 12.82 13.35 -20.37
CA LEU A 645 14.09 13.27 -19.67
C LEU A 645 14.72 11.90 -19.96
N GLY A 646 15.98 11.89 -20.39
CA GLY A 646 16.77 10.66 -20.41
C GLY A 646 16.99 10.18 -18.97
N ALA A 647 16.54 8.98 -18.64
CA ALA A 647 16.68 8.38 -17.31
C ALA A 647 17.70 7.23 -17.34
N ASP A 648 18.14 6.80 -16.16
CA ASP A 648 19.08 5.69 -16.00
C ASP A 648 18.45 4.58 -15.18
N ASN A 649 18.54 3.36 -15.68
CA ASN A 649 18.17 2.20 -14.89
C ASN A 649 19.28 1.17 -14.96
N TYR A 650 20.11 1.14 -13.93
CA TYR A 650 21.25 0.22 -13.82
C TYR A 650 22.22 0.26 -15.01
N GLY A 651 22.41 1.44 -15.62
CA GLY A 651 23.28 1.63 -16.77
C GLY A 651 22.58 1.47 -18.13
N GLU A 652 21.29 1.16 -18.15
CA GLU A 652 20.45 1.20 -19.34
C GLU A 652 19.81 2.58 -19.49
N ARG A 653 19.82 3.11 -20.72
CA ARG A 653 19.16 4.37 -21.06
C ARG A 653 17.66 4.14 -21.17
N THR A 654 16.90 4.91 -20.42
CA THR A 654 15.44 4.86 -20.42
C THR A 654 14.86 6.25 -20.65
N LEU A 655 13.56 6.34 -20.87
CA LEU A 655 12.87 7.62 -21.06
C LEU A 655 11.91 7.86 -19.89
N GLY A 656 12.06 9.02 -19.24
CA GLY A 656 11.12 9.57 -18.28
C GLY A 656 10.25 10.64 -18.93
N LEU A 657 8.98 10.70 -18.52
CA LEU A 657 8.04 11.75 -18.85
C LEU A 657 7.71 12.51 -17.56
N GLU A 658 8.01 13.81 -17.54
CA GLU A 658 7.74 14.69 -16.41
C GLU A 658 6.58 15.61 -16.72
N LEU A 659 5.57 15.64 -15.85
CA LEU A 659 4.57 16.70 -15.80
C LEU A 659 5.09 17.83 -14.91
N GLY A 660 4.98 19.07 -15.38
CA GLY A 660 5.48 20.25 -14.71
C GLY A 660 4.62 21.49 -14.96
N LEU A 661 5.14 22.63 -14.54
CA LEU A 661 4.57 23.94 -14.80
C LEU A 661 5.41 24.69 -15.84
N ALA A 662 4.78 25.56 -16.60
CA ALA A 662 5.49 26.45 -17.51
C ALA A 662 6.53 27.32 -16.74
N ASP A 663 6.13 27.87 -15.59
CA ASP A 663 6.99 28.57 -14.63
C ASP A 663 7.32 27.69 -13.42
N MET A 664 8.57 27.69 -12.97
CA MET A 664 9.05 26.86 -11.85
C MET A 664 9.12 27.61 -10.51
N GLN A 665 8.75 28.90 -10.46
CA GLN A 665 8.73 29.65 -9.20
C GLN A 665 7.42 29.40 -8.43
N LEU A 666 7.55 28.86 -7.22
CA LEU A 666 6.43 28.57 -6.33
C LEU A 666 6.32 29.64 -5.24
N GLN A 667 5.12 30.19 -5.08
CA GLN A 667 4.83 31.21 -4.08
C GLN A 667 3.96 30.66 -2.95
N ALA A 668 4.13 31.20 -1.75
CA ALA A 668 3.32 30.82 -0.61
C ALA A 668 1.82 31.02 -0.91
N GLY A 669 1.04 29.97 -0.68
CA GLY A 669 -0.41 29.94 -0.93
C GLY A 669 -0.81 29.43 -2.31
N ASP A 670 0.15 29.08 -3.19
CA ASP A 670 -0.14 28.37 -4.43
C ASP A 670 -0.70 26.98 -4.14
N VAL A 671 -1.66 26.55 -4.96
CA VAL A 671 -2.25 25.21 -4.89
C VAL A 671 -2.25 24.59 -6.27
N ILE A 672 -1.63 23.42 -6.39
CA ILE A 672 -1.53 22.67 -7.64
C ILE A 672 -2.16 21.32 -7.42
N SER A 673 -3.09 20.91 -8.27
CA SER A 673 -3.72 19.60 -8.19
C SER A 673 -3.94 18.99 -9.57
N GLY A 674 -3.98 17.67 -9.64
CA GLY A 674 -4.26 16.97 -10.88
C GLY A 674 -4.61 15.51 -10.67
N ASP A 675 -5.23 14.92 -11.70
CA ASP A 675 -5.60 13.51 -11.76
C ASP A 675 -4.95 12.89 -13.01
N VAL A 676 -4.09 11.91 -12.79
CA VAL A 676 -3.29 11.26 -13.81
C VAL A 676 -3.64 9.77 -13.83
N GLU A 677 -4.10 9.25 -14.95
CA GLU A 677 -4.31 7.82 -15.12
C GLU A 677 -3.08 7.18 -15.77
N LEU A 678 -2.57 6.12 -15.13
CA LEU A 678 -1.57 5.22 -15.67
C LEU A 678 -2.26 3.97 -16.22
N LEU A 679 -1.96 3.64 -17.48
CA LEU A 679 -2.45 2.46 -18.17
C LEU A 679 -1.28 1.53 -18.48
N LEU A 680 -1.41 0.25 -18.17
CA LEU A 680 -0.47 -0.80 -18.56
C LEU A 680 -1.18 -1.76 -19.51
N TYR A 681 -0.84 -1.68 -20.80
CA TYR A 681 -1.62 -2.37 -21.82
C TYR A 681 -0.78 -3.29 -22.71
N PRO A 682 -1.34 -4.46 -23.09
CA PRO A 682 -0.65 -5.49 -23.86
C PRO A 682 -0.19 -4.99 -25.23
N LYS A 683 0.92 -5.55 -25.70
CA LYS A 683 1.51 -5.23 -27.01
C LYS A 683 0.72 -5.84 -28.18
N SER A 684 -0.06 -6.89 -27.93
CA SER A 684 -0.93 -7.52 -28.93
C SER A 684 -1.99 -8.41 -28.28
N ALA A 685 -3.06 -8.72 -29.03
CA ALA A 685 -4.08 -9.69 -28.61
C ALA A 685 -3.56 -11.12 -28.46
N GLN A 686 -2.38 -11.46 -29.01
CA GLN A 686 -1.86 -12.84 -28.96
C GLN A 686 -1.36 -13.24 -27.58
N VAL A 687 -1.00 -12.26 -26.75
CA VAL A 687 -0.36 -12.46 -25.43
C VAL A 687 -1.24 -11.94 -24.29
N HIS A 688 -2.47 -11.54 -24.60
CA HIS A 688 -3.44 -11.00 -23.65
C HIS A 688 -4.60 -11.98 -23.47
N TYR A 689 -4.94 -12.24 -22.22
CA TYR A 689 -5.99 -13.19 -21.82
C TYR A 689 -7.26 -12.48 -21.32
N GLY A 690 -7.26 -11.15 -21.27
CA GLY A 690 -8.42 -10.38 -20.81
C GLY A 690 -9.57 -10.35 -21.81
N HIS A 691 -10.75 -10.03 -21.29
CA HIS A 691 -11.91 -9.73 -22.10
C HIS A 691 -11.84 -8.26 -22.54
N ASN A 692 -12.54 -7.92 -23.63
CA ASN A 692 -12.99 -6.54 -23.90
C ASN A 692 -11.93 -5.52 -24.34
N LEU A 693 -10.73 -5.96 -24.75
CA LEU A 693 -9.72 -5.07 -25.30
C LEU A 693 -9.56 -5.25 -26.82
N HIS A 694 -9.93 -4.22 -27.59
CA HIS A 694 -9.74 -4.20 -29.03
C HIS A 694 -8.32 -3.76 -29.38
N LEU A 695 -7.46 -4.73 -29.70
CA LEU A 695 -6.06 -4.49 -30.07
C LEU A 695 -5.89 -4.70 -31.59
N GLY A 696 -6.01 -3.62 -32.38
CA GLY A 696 -5.89 -3.70 -33.85
C GLY A 696 -5.32 -2.46 -34.55
N GLY A 697 -5.24 -1.32 -33.86
CA GLY A 697 -4.68 -0.07 -34.37
C GLY A 697 -3.21 0.15 -33.99
N PRO A 698 -2.63 1.33 -34.31
CA PRO A 698 -1.33 1.74 -33.80
C PRO A 698 -1.29 1.66 -32.27
N PRO A 699 -0.19 1.20 -31.63
CA PRO A 699 -0.16 0.97 -30.19
C PRO A 699 -0.52 2.17 -29.30
N TRP A 700 -0.31 3.40 -29.75
CA TRP A 700 -0.68 4.60 -28.98
C TRP A 700 -2.18 4.90 -29.00
N GLN A 701 -2.95 4.30 -29.91
CA GLN A 701 -4.36 4.61 -30.14
C GLN A 701 -5.23 4.28 -28.91
N LEU A 702 -4.93 3.21 -28.19
CA LEU A 702 -5.67 2.83 -26.98
C LEU A 702 -5.64 3.94 -25.92
N VAL A 703 -4.52 4.64 -25.79
CA VAL A 703 -4.39 5.77 -24.85
C VAL A 703 -5.12 7.00 -25.40
N ALA A 704 -5.09 7.23 -26.72
CA ALA A 704 -5.79 8.33 -27.37
C ALA A 704 -7.32 8.24 -27.28
N GLU A 705 -7.85 7.02 -27.13
CA GLU A 705 -9.28 6.75 -26.96
C GLU A 705 -9.75 6.89 -25.51
N ALA A 706 -8.85 7.18 -24.55
CA ALA A 706 -9.16 7.37 -23.15
C ALA A 706 -9.90 8.69 -22.86
N ARG A 707 -11.17 8.75 -23.27
CA ARG A 707 -12.06 9.89 -23.03
C ARG A 707 -12.63 9.87 -21.60
N ASP A 708 -13.07 11.03 -21.14
CA ASP A 708 -13.86 11.11 -19.91
C ASP A 708 -15.30 10.67 -20.17
N PRO A 709 -15.98 10.04 -19.19
CA PRO A 709 -17.40 9.74 -19.28
C PRO A 709 -18.21 11.03 -19.35
N LYS A 710 -19.39 10.95 -19.95
CA LYS A 710 -20.39 12.01 -19.87
C LYS A 710 -21.41 11.63 -18.80
N VAL A 711 -21.47 12.45 -17.74
CA VAL A 711 -22.43 12.28 -16.65
C VAL A 711 -23.41 13.43 -16.66
N VAL A 712 -24.72 13.13 -16.66
CA VAL A 712 -25.78 14.14 -16.53
C VAL A 712 -26.55 13.88 -15.26
N MET A 713 -26.60 14.87 -14.37
CA MET A 713 -27.29 14.77 -13.08
C MET A 713 -28.74 15.25 -13.20
N ALA A 714 -29.68 14.45 -12.70
CA ALA A 714 -31.06 14.84 -12.45
C ALA A 714 -31.27 15.16 -10.96
N GLU A 715 -30.74 14.32 -10.06
CA GLU A 715 -30.76 14.50 -8.60
C GLU A 715 -29.39 14.18 -7.98
N GLY A 716 -29.07 14.81 -6.85
CA GLY A 716 -27.75 14.68 -6.21
C GLY A 716 -26.68 15.58 -6.83
N HIS A 717 -25.41 15.24 -6.63
CA HIS A 717 -24.29 16.02 -7.19
C HIS A 717 -23.10 15.16 -7.62
N LEU A 718 -22.53 15.48 -8.78
CA LEU A 718 -21.29 14.87 -9.25
C LEU A 718 -20.10 15.47 -8.48
N GLN A 719 -19.39 14.64 -7.73
CA GLN A 719 -18.19 15.06 -6.98
C GLN A 719 -16.91 14.87 -7.78
N ARG A 720 -16.85 13.86 -8.63
CA ARG A 720 -15.71 13.56 -9.49
C ARG A 720 -16.18 12.94 -10.78
N LEU A 721 -15.60 13.38 -11.90
CA LEU A 721 -15.94 12.87 -13.23
C LEU A 721 -15.30 11.50 -13.50
N TYR A 722 -14.00 11.34 -13.20
CA TYR A 722 -13.27 10.11 -13.49
C TYR A 722 -12.55 9.52 -12.26
N PHE A 723 -12.81 8.27 -11.89
CA PHE A 723 -14.04 7.54 -12.21
C PHE A 723 -15.24 8.20 -11.50
N PRO A 724 -16.46 8.10 -12.05
CA PRO A 724 -17.62 8.83 -11.55
C PRO A 724 -17.88 8.58 -10.07
N ARG A 725 -17.93 9.68 -9.31
CA ARG A 725 -18.34 9.69 -7.91
C ARG A 725 -19.51 10.64 -7.75
N VAL A 726 -20.70 10.08 -7.56
CA VAL A 726 -21.96 10.79 -7.41
C VAL A 726 -22.34 10.77 -5.94
N ALA A 727 -22.77 11.88 -5.40
CA ALA A 727 -23.28 11.94 -4.04
C ALA A 727 -24.78 12.23 -4.03
N VAL A 728 -25.45 11.60 -3.07
CA VAL A 728 -26.89 11.74 -2.90
C VAL A 728 -27.25 13.15 -2.37
N ASN A 729 -28.45 13.61 -2.71
CA ASN A 729 -29.02 14.84 -2.19
C ASN A 729 -29.35 14.71 -0.69
N ALA A 730 -29.83 15.79 -0.07
CA ALA A 730 -30.16 15.80 1.37
C ALA A 730 -31.24 14.77 1.78
N ALA A 731 -32.10 14.38 0.84
CA ALA A 731 -33.13 13.35 1.02
C ALA A 731 -32.57 11.92 0.87
N GLY A 732 -31.34 11.75 0.38
CA GLY A 732 -30.71 10.43 0.19
C GLY A 732 -30.80 9.89 -1.23
N TYR A 733 -31.23 10.70 -2.20
CA TYR A 733 -31.44 10.28 -3.59
C TYR A 733 -30.35 10.81 -4.53
N ALA A 734 -29.96 9.99 -5.50
CA ALA A 734 -29.20 10.40 -6.69
C ALA A 734 -29.88 9.80 -7.92
N ASP A 735 -29.99 10.61 -8.98
CA ASP A 735 -30.50 10.21 -10.28
C ASP A 735 -29.59 10.83 -11.35
N PHE A 736 -29.03 10.00 -12.22
CA PHE A 736 -28.08 10.44 -13.23
C PHE A 736 -28.03 9.48 -14.42
N SER A 737 -27.64 10.02 -15.58
CA SER A 737 -27.24 9.24 -16.74
C SER A 737 -25.71 9.20 -16.86
N LEU A 738 -25.19 8.08 -17.35
CA LEU A 738 -23.76 7.86 -17.56
C LEU A 738 -23.56 7.26 -18.94
N ASP A 739 -22.89 8.02 -19.80
CA ASP A 739 -22.41 7.56 -21.11
C ASP A 739 -20.88 7.42 -21.04
N PHE A 740 -20.40 6.25 -21.45
CA PHE A 740 -19.00 5.86 -21.32
C PHE A 740 -18.58 5.00 -22.52
N ASP A 741 -17.82 5.61 -23.41
CA ASP A 741 -17.25 4.99 -24.62
C ASP A 741 -15.72 4.92 -24.48
N TYR A 742 -15.25 4.33 -23.39
CA TYR A 742 -13.83 4.06 -23.17
C TYR A 742 -13.66 2.57 -22.84
N PRO A 743 -12.83 1.81 -23.58
CA PRO A 743 -12.76 0.37 -23.43
C PRO A 743 -12.54 -0.09 -22.00
N GLY A 744 -13.39 -1.02 -21.56
CA GLY A 744 -13.17 -1.77 -20.34
C GLY A 744 -14.12 -1.45 -19.21
N VAL A 745 -13.66 -1.75 -18.00
CA VAL A 745 -14.43 -1.59 -16.76
C VAL A 745 -14.32 -0.17 -16.22
N LEU A 746 -15.44 0.45 -15.84
CA LEU A 746 -15.49 1.72 -15.12
C LEU A 746 -16.18 1.54 -13.76
N PRO A 747 -15.51 1.78 -12.63
CA PRO A 747 -16.17 1.81 -11.34
C PRO A 747 -17.01 3.09 -11.19
N VAL A 748 -18.19 2.97 -10.59
CA VAL A 748 -19.07 4.10 -10.27
C VAL A 748 -19.35 4.05 -8.78
N THR A 749 -19.11 5.16 -8.08
CA THR A 749 -19.35 5.27 -6.64
C THR A 749 -20.53 6.19 -6.37
N ILE A 750 -21.52 5.70 -5.62
CA ILE A 750 -22.59 6.51 -5.03
C ILE A 750 -22.29 6.74 -3.55
N ALA A 751 -22.20 7.98 -3.13
CA ALA A 751 -21.74 8.36 -1.81
C ALA A 751 -22.74 9.22 -1.03
N GLY A 752 -22.51 9.35 0.27
CA GLY A 752 -23.38 10.12 1.16
C GLY A 752 -24.60 9.33 1.66
N VAL A 753 -24.65 8.01 1.44
CA VAL A 753 -25.78 7.17 1.82
C VAL A 753 -25.78 6.97 3.34
N LYS A 754 -26.91 7.24 4.02
CA LYS A 754 -26.94 7.31 5.49
C LYS A 754 -26.92 5.95 6.19
N GLY A 755 -27.29 4.87 5.50
CA GLY A 755 -27.39 3.53 6.09
C GLY A 755 -27.02 2.44 5.09
N LEU A 756 -26.96 1.20 5.58
CA LEU A 756 -26.75 0.00 4.75
C LEU A 756 -28.02 -0.44 3.98
N GLN A 757 -29.14 0.23 4.26
CA GLN A 757 -30.44 0.03 3.62
C GLN A 757 -30.55 0.99 2.44
N GLY A 758 -30.97 0.48 1.29
CA GLY A 758 -31.07 1.17 0.00
C GLY A 758 -31.04 0.15 -1.13
N CYS A 759 -31.61 0.51 -2.28
CA CYS A 759 -31.56 -0.27 -3.52
C CYS A 759 -30.91 0.57 -4.62
N LEU A 760 -30.07 -0.04 -5.45
CA LEU A 760 -29.58 0.57 -6.67
C LEU A 760 -30.45 0.01 -7.79
N CYS A 761 -31.18 0.84 -8.52
CA CYS A 761 -32.08 0.38 -9.57
C CYS A 761 -31.69 1.00 -10.93
N GLY A 762 -31.78 0.19 -11.99
CA GLY A 762 -31.53 0.60 -13.37
C GLY A 762 -32.76 1.26 -13.98
N GLU A 763 -32.63 1.74 -15.22
CA GLU A 763 -33.69 2.46 -15.93
C GLU A 763 -35.01 1.68 -16.03
N SER A 764 -34.97 0.34 -16.14
CA SER A 764 -36.19 -0.47 -16.20
C SER A 764 -36.78 -0.82 -14.83
N GLY A 765 -36.26 -0.21 -13.77
CA GLY A 765 -36.66 -0.44 -12.38
C GLY A 765 -36.13 -1.76 -11.81
N GLU A 766 -35.24 -2.44 -12.53
CA GLU A 766 -34.56 -3.64 -12.05
C GLU A 766 -33.53 -3.27 -10.99
N GLU A 767 -33.48 -4.01 -9.88
CA GLU A 767 -32.40 -3.86 -8.90
C GLU A 767 -31.07 -4.25 -9.58
N LEU A 768 -30.18 -3.27 -9.73
CA LEU A 768 -28.82 -3.45 -10.21
C LEU A 768 -28.04 -4.20 -9.14
N GLY A 769 -28.04 -5.52 -9.29
CA GLY A 769 -27.41 -6.43 -8.36
C GLY A 769 -28.32 -6.73 -7.19
N GLY A 770 -29.05 -7.84 -7.29
CA GLY A 770 -29.43 -8.57 -6.08
C GLY A 770 -28.17 -8.87 -5.26
N LEU A 771 -28.34 -9.12 -3.95
CA LEU A 771 -27.28 -9.42 -2.97
C LEU A 771 -26.52 -10.75 -3.23
N GLN A 772 -26.29 -11.11 -4.48
CA GLN A 772 -25.38 -12.19 -4.84
C GLN A 772 -23.94 -11.66 -4.80
N GLU A 773 -23.02 -12.57 -4.49
CA GLU A 773 -21.59 -12.26 -4.36
C GLU A 773 -21.06 -11.45 -5.54
N GLY A 774 -20.36 -10.34 -5.25
CA GLY A 774 -19.62 -9.62 -6.27
C GLY A 774 -20.26 -8.39 -6.90
N ALA A 775 -21.53 -8.09 -6.62
CA ALA A 775 -22.25 -7.04 -7.34
C ALA A 775 -21.82 -5.61 -6.94
N PHE A 776 -21.46 -5.39 -5.67
CA PHE A 776 -21.05 -4.09 -5.17
C PHE A 776 -20.10 -4.20 -3.96
N GLN A 777 -19.35 -3.13 -3.75
CA GLN A 777 -18.52 -2.86 -2.57
C GLN A 777 -19.19 -1.75 -1.77
N VAL A 778 -19.10 -1.82 -0.43
CA VAL A 778 -19.54 -0.73 0.46
C VAL A 778 -18.38 -0.33 1.34
N ASP A 779 -18.13 0.98 1.43
CA ASP A 779 -17.15 1.58 2.33
C ASP A 779 -17.85 2.62 3.22
N PHE A 780 -17.53 2.66 4.51
CA PHE A 780 -17.96 3.74 5.39
C PHE A 780 -16.90 4.84 5.45
N VAL A 781 -17.28 6.05 5.06
CA VAL A 781 -16.44 7.25 5.12
C VAL A 781 -16.94 8.14 6.26
N PRO A 782 -16.11 8.43 7.29
CA PRO A 782 -16.51 9.33 8.37
C PRO A 782 -17.00 10.68 7.86
N GLU A 783 -18.04 11.22 8.49
CA GLU A 783 -18.73 12.50 8.15
C GLU A 783 -19.52 12.48 6.83
N GLU A 784 -19.23 11.56 5.91
CA GLU A 784 -19.94 11.40 4.66
C GLU A 784 -21.03 10.32 4.73
N GLY A 785 -20.77 9.19 5.40
CA GLY A 785 -21.66 8.03 5.44
C GLY A 785 -21.13 6.88 4.57
N TYR A 786 -22.04 6.08 4.02
CA TYR A 786 -21.71 4.94 3.18
C TYR A 786 -21.50 5.34 1.72
N ALA A 787 -20.53 4.71 1.09
CA ALA A 787 -20.24 4.78 -0.34
C ALA A 787 -20.38 3.40 -0.97
N TYR A 788 -21.23 3.29 -1.98
CA TYR A 788 -21.50 2.08 -2.74
C TYR A 788 -20.76 2.16 -4.06
N THR A 789 -19.89 1.20 -4.34
CA THR A 789 -19.16 1.12 -5.61
C THR A 789 -19.57 -0.11 -6.38
N TYR A 790 -19.94 0.07 -7.65
CA TYR A 790 -20.23 -1.02 -8.59
C TYR A 790 -19.47 -0.77 -9.90
N SER A 791 -19.37 -1.80 -10.74
CA SER A 791 -18.64 -1.73 -12.00
C SER A 791 -19.56 -1.72 -13.21
N ARG A 792 -19.23 -0.92 -14.23
CA ARG A 792 -19.89 -0.90 -15.55
C ARG A 792 -18.93 -1.38 -16.64
N TRP A 793 -19.49 -2.01 -17.67
CA TRP A 793 -18.77 -2.66 -18.78
C TRP A 793 -19.20 -2.08 -20.14
N THR A 794 -18.31 -2.11 -21.12
CA THR A 794 -18.56 -1.59 -22.49
C THR A 794 -18.90 -2.66 -23.55
N VAL A 795 -19.09 -3.94 -23.20
CA VAL A 795 -18.96 -5.03 -24.20
C VAL A 795 -20.05 -5.05 -25.28
N GLU A 796 -19.58 -4.88 -26.52
CA GLU A 796 -20.24 -5.06 -27.83
C GLU A 796 -21.46 -4.20 -28.14
N LEU A 797 -21.32 -3.23 -29.06
CA LEU A 797 -22.23 -2.78 -30.15
C LEU A 797 -23.76 -2.98 -30.00
N ASN A 798 -24.28 -3.02 -28.78
CA ASN A 798 -25.59 -2.58 -28.41
C ASN A 798 -25.33 -1.18 -27.89
N ARG A 799 -25.65 -0.19 -28.73
CA ARG A 799 -26.03 1.12 -28.25
C ARG A 799 -27.15 0.90 -27.24
N PHE A 800 -26.79 0.80 -25.96
CA PHE A 800 -27.71 1.10 -24.88
C PHE A 800 -27.62 2.61 -24.74
N ASP A 801 -28.57 3.31 -25.35
CA ASP A 801 -28.86 4.70 -25.04
C ASP A 801 -29.37 4.70 -23.58
N GLY A 802 -28.45 4.66 -22.61
CA GLY A 802 -28.76 4.40 -21.20
C GLY A 802 -29.08 5.69 -20.44
N ASP A 803 -30.37 5.93 -20.22
CA ASP A 803 -30.90 7.07 -19.49
C ASP A 803 -31.37 6.62 -18.09
N GLY A 804 -30.49 6.62 -17.08
CA GLY A 804 -30.89 6.68 -15.65
C GLY A 804 -30.40 5.55 -14.73
N VAL A 805 -29.95 5.94 -13.53
CA VAL A 805 -29.69 5.08 -12.36
C VAL A 805 -30.29 5.78 -11.13
N ALA A 806 -31.22 5.14 -10.42
CA ALA A 806 -31.90 5.70 -9.25
C ALA A 806 -31.70 4.84 -8.00
N LEU A 807 -31.43 5.47 -6.86
CA LEU A 807 -31.57 4.84 -5.54
C LEU A 807 -32.92 5.21 -4.94
N LEU A 808 -33.72 4.21 -4.54
CA LEU A 808 -35.03 4.41 -3.90
C LEU A 808 -35.03 3.77 -2.49
N ASP A 809 -35.94 4.22 -1.62
CA ASP A 809 -36.14 3.58 -0.31
C ASP A 809 -36.97 2.30 -0.42
N ASP A 810 -37.74 2.15 -1.51
CA ASP A 810 -38.52 0.96 -1.87
C ASP A 810 -38.34 0.70 -3.38
N CYS A 811 -37.44 -0.23 -3.73
CA CYS A 811 -37.67 -1.15 -4.86
C CYS A 811 -38.36 -2.39 -4.24
#